data_AF-I1YFK2-F1
#
_entry.id   AF-I1YFK2-F1
#
_cell.length_a   1.000
_cell.length_b   1.000
_cell.length_c   1.000
_cell.angle_alpha   90.00
_cell.angle_beta   90.00
_cell.angle_gamma   90.00
#
_symmetry.space_group_name_H-M   'P 1'
#
loop_
_entity.id
_entity.type
_entity.pdbx_description
1 polymer ?
#
loop_
_entity_poly.entity_id
_entity_poly.type
_entity_poly.pdbx_seq_one_letter_code
_entity_poly.pdbx_strand_id
1 'polypeptide(L)'
;MTSYSTRAPSQYSEILCDRNVTLVHSSAVEFKNAEVVIAIAHKNKAQALCNALKSCLQQSLVQQCIARILVLDDSSDAAWSSEIEALLHHPAVTLLKAECGYPARARNLLLDWADTQPKLQWIARLDADDELFATNSLEGLWRSVCGTQKKAAIGSNKLRKDGRILPSDNIANAQELTDHFNLAGFIEYFASGKQQRELPSCNLLLRTQLGIRYPNIRSAEDHWLVTRLLMLHPNDVAVCPYPIYAIYSLDGDDTKQNKSNLAWRDQRNRLAYVARTWSTLLSTNRYILGIGMEGAVWLQHNQVYKEFYPWAITDIEVQDLRSLLADKDVPIPKLTWRKCDGLWQYNTAYESSTPPGYKIDEQVIVNYLTKLYQAGISTLNIKRDNLIITPKGELQYIDVGKDIRPLTSSYFRDMCARLYSIGILGNSDEELVRRKSWRRQDDALKALPGFEQFYNKLIVQLHPQCIELSSPPLPKASFKSKAVTLMIKACGQDAKVFTEQVAHIVTQLSYPVTFAKVILLIDPYQGEFLRQYAKANLASVIEQAETLKEQGLIDTILIAPSEPSIIMATYEKWFGHKGCTETHTPKNAPLFPQVWGFDQVETTYVLQCDLDVLVGRRNWQHDYIADMIYACEPKDVLAVGFNIPKSSPCFNPYHGSPGEFAPEVRFGLLDLRRIKDQLPIDNPPAGNRLTLTWHRALQAAMKQRGLRALRGGDPQSYYVHPSNEHKHLLELSVARDLIAQGVEPREQHEQFDWVPGTHWKYQQRHEPIVFLLKGKLTEHTLLKRCLDSLRSQTNQNFGVILIDDASGAVHNWCYPMLLDELQSKTTLIRHCVNQGRMPNFLLAINEICQDPNTLVAVLDQDDCLMQTCIVDALLAAKQQGADLIQMPMFRPNKPLNLYRPDYTHPRLAGGANVWSHLRVFTKALFEQVPEDYFKRADHSDWFNIVTDYVTMLPMAELAKKSVYLDSGYAYWHLRQNSSHDNRQQEDKLISELLSKPSLLTKEDRFAEQTPVSSEGD
;
A
#
# COMPACT_ATOMS: atom_id res chain seq x y z
N MET A 1 -8.28 -28.55 -22.51
CA MET A 1 -8.17 -28.95 -21.09
C MET A 1 -6.80 -28.56 -20.59
N THR A 2 -6.73 -27.55 -19.75
CA THR A 2 -5.85 -27.45 -18.57
C THR A 2 -6.38 -26.27 -17.77
N SER A 3 -6.82 -26.56 -16.56
CA SER A 3 -7.45 -25.62 -15.63
C SER A 3 -6.52 -24.45 -15.31
N TYR A 4 -6.90 -23.24 -15.70
CA TYR A 4 -6.29 -22.03 -15.18
C TYR A 4 -6.72 -21.89 -13.71
N SER A 5 -5.80 -22.20 -12.80
CA SER A 5 -6.01 -21.94 -11.38
C SER A 5 -5.76 -20.46 -11.13
N THR A 6 -6.81 -19.70 -10.81
CA THR A 6 -6.72 -18.29 -10.35
C THR A 6 -5.84 -18.12 -9.10
N ARG A 7 -5.40 -19.24 -8.51
CA ARG A 7 -4.41 -19.31 -7.45
C ARG A 7 -3.20 -20.11 -7.97
N ALA A 8 -2.05 -19.47 -8.15
CA ALA A 8 -0.76 -20.15 -8.29
C ALA A 8 -0.66 -21.39 -7.37
N PRO A 9 -0.15 -22.53 -7.85
CA PRO A 9 -0.09 -23.76 -7.06
C PRO A 9 0.62 -23.52 -5.73
N SER A 10 0.14 -24.17 -4.67
CA SER A 10 0.80 -24.18 -3.37
C SER A 10 2.23 -24.69 -3.55
N GLN A 11 3.21 -23.81 -3.40
CA GLN A 11 4.63 -24.17 -3.39
C GLN A 11 5.02 -24.52 -1.95
N TYR A 12 5.65 -25.68 -1.78
CA TYR A 12 6.22 -26.06 -0.49
C TYR A 12 7.37 -25.11 -0.15
N SER A 13 7.10 -24.15 0.72
CA SER A 13 7.98 -23.01 1.00
C SER A 13 7.97 -22.67 2.48
N GLU A 14 9.03 -21.99 2.94
CA GLU A 14 9.12 -21.56 4.32
C GLU A 14 8.30 -20.28 4.56
N ILE A 15 7.24 -20.40 5.37
CA ILE A 15 6.33 -19.32 5.71
C ILE A 15 6.15 -19.22 7.22
N LEU A 16 5.73 -18.07 7.71
CA LEU A 16 5.27 -17.88 9.09
C LEU A 16 3.87 -18.49 9.22
N CYS A 17 3.74 -19.60 9.94
CA CYS A 17 2.46 -20.28 10.15
C CYS A 17 2.38 -20.98 11.52
N ASP A 18 1.17 -21.37 11.94
CA ASP A 18 0.94 -22.19 13.13
C ASP A 18 1.40 -23.64 12.92
N ARG A 19 1.48 -24.43 14.00
CA ARG A 19 2.03 -25.81 13.94
C ARG A 19 0.98 -26.83 13.53
N ASN A 20 -0.24 -26.37 13.23
CA ASN A 20 -1.36 -27.17 12.75
C ASN A 20 -1.60 -28.44 13.60
N VAL A 21 -1.53 -28.29 14.93
CA VAL A 21 -1.62 -29.42 15.86
C VAL A 21 -3.03 -29.97 15.85
N THR A 22 -3.14 -31.28 15.65
CA THR A 22 -4.40 -32.02 15.67
C THR A 22 -4.30 -33.18 16.64
N LEU A 23 -5.33 -33.36 17.47
CA LEU A 23 -5.49 -34.54 18.31
C LEU A 23 -6.14 -35.64 17.48
N VAL A 24 -5.37 -36.69 17.20
CA VAL A 24 -5.83 -37.83 16.37
C VAL A 24 -6.49 -38.89 17.26
N HIS A 25 -5.86 -39.21 18.39
CA HIS A 25 -6.37 -40.18 19.36
C HIS A 25 -6.08 -39.69 20.79
N SER A 26 -7.03 -39.87 21.70
CA SER A 26 -6.87 -39.57 23.12
C SER A 26 -6.79 -40.85 23.92
N SER A 27 -5.91 -40.87 24.92
CA SER A 27 -5.88 -41.95 25.90
C SER A 27 -7.22 -42.09 26.63
N ALA A 28 -7.48 -43.28 27.15
CA ALA A 28 -8.65 -43.60 27.96
C ALA A 28 -8.68 -42.79 29.27
N VAL A 29 -9.85 -42.76 29.92
CA VAL A 29 -10.15 -41.86 31.03
C VAL A 29 -9.28 -42.14 32.25
N GLU A 30 -8.98 -43.41 32.51
CA GLU A 30 -8.11 -43.88 33.60
C GLU A 30 -6.69 -43.30 33.52
N PHE A 31 -6.18 -43.04 32.32
CA PHE A 31 -4.87 -42.43 32.09
C PHE A 31 -4.89 -40.90 32.17
N LYS A 32 -6.05 -40.24 32.23
CA LYS A 32 -6.12 -38.77 32.31
C LYS A 32 -5.54 -38.20 33.60
N ASN A 33 -5.47 -39.01 34.66
CA ASN A 33 -4.91 -38.64 35.96
C ASN A 33 -3.44 -39.04 36.13
N ALA A 34 -2.79 -39.58 35.09
CA ALA A 34 -1.37 -39.89 35.13
C ALA A 34 -0.54 -38.66 35.53
N GLU A 35 0.46 -38.86 36.38
CA GLU A 35 1.40 -37.83 36.80
C GLU A 35 2.58 -37.71 35.82
N VAL A 36 2.90 -38.81 35.13
CA VAL A 36 4.05 -38.91 34.22
C VAL A 36 3.57 -39.13 32.79
N VAL A 37 4.25 -38.52 31.82
CA VAL A 37 4.06 -38.84 30.39
C VAL A 37 5.38 -39.26 29.75
N ILE A 38 5.37 -40.35 28.98
CA ILE A 38 6.47 -40.71 28.09
C ILE A 38 6.19 -40.04 26.75
N ALA A 39 7.07 -39.14 26.33
CA ALA A 39 6.88 -38.31 25.16
C ALA A 39 7.81 -38.75 24.02
N ILE A 40 7.21 -39.13 22.88
CA ILE A 40 7.88 -39.65 21.70
C ILE A 40 7.54 -38.77 20.50
N ALA A 41 8.56 -38.15 19.90
CA ALA A 41 8.43 -37.47 18.61
C ALA A 41 8.91 -38.40 17.50
N HIS A 42 8.15 -38.49 16.42
CA HIS A 42 8.44 -39.38 15.30
C HIS A 42 8.20 -38.67 13.96
N LYS A 43 9.01 -39.06 12.96
CA LYS A 43 8.81 -38.73 11.55
C LYS A 43 9.34 -39.86 10.67
N ASN A 44 8.49 -40.46 9.84
CA ASN A 44 8.86 -41.46 8.82
C ASN A 44 9.64 -42.71 9.32
N LYS A 45 9.62 -43.04 10.62
CA LYS A 45 10.29 -44.21 11.23
C LYS A 45 9.33 -45.21 11.89
N ALA A 46 8.29 -45.66 11.18
CA ALA A 46 7.19 -46.45 11.77
C ALA A 46 7.68 -47.73 12.49
N GLN A 47 8.59 -48.49 11.87
CA GLN A 47 9.07 -49.74 12.48
C GLN A 47 9.80 -49.52 13.81
N ALA A 48 10.61 -48.47 13.90
CA ALA A 48 11.35 -48.15 15.12
C ALA A 48 10.40 -47.74 16.26
N LEU A 49 9.37 -46.96 15.93
CA LEU A 49 8.33 -46.53 16.87
C LEU A 49 7.56 -47.71 17.48
N CYS A 50 7.38 -48.81 16.73
CA CYS A 50 6.74 -50.03 17.26
C CYS A 50 7.49 -50.60 18.48
N ASN A 51 8.83 -50.66 18.42
CA ASN A 51 9.63 -51.15 19.53
C ASN A 51 9.60 -50.20 20.73
N ALA A 52 9.71 -48.89 20.48
CA ALA A 52 9.60 -47.86 21.50
C ALA A 52 8.27 -47.99 22.26
N LEU A 53 7.15 -48.09 21.55
CA LEU A 53 5.81 -48.24 22.13
C LEU A 53 5.66 -49.53 22.94
N LYS A 54 6.13 -50.67 22.44
CA LYS A 54 6.11 -51.94 23.18
C LYS A 54 6.87 -51.82 24.50
N SER A 55 8.05 -51.20 24.50
CA SER A 55 8.84 -50.99 25.72
C SER A 55 8.16 -50.04 26.72
N CYS A 56 7.43 -49.03 26.23
CA CYS A 56 6.65 -48.11 27.06
C CYS A 56 5.47 -48.80 27.74
N LEU A 57 4.71 -49.62 26.99
CA LEU A 57 3.54 -50.34 27.50
C LEU A 57 3.90 -51.37 28.59
N GLN A 58 5.14 -51.85 28.60
CA GLN A 58 5.66 -52.77 29.61
C GLN A 58 6.14 -52.08 30.90
N GLN A 59 6.17 -50.75 30.97
CA GLN A 59 6.59 -50.04 32.18
C GLN A 59 5.60 -50.22 33.33
N SER A 60 6.12 -50.46 34.53
CA SER A 60 5.32 -50.61 35.76
C SER A 60 4.40 -49.42 36.00
N LEU A 61 4.89 -48.19 35.79
CA LEU A 61 4.09 -46.98 35.95
C LEU A 61 2.94 -46.87 34.93
N VAL A 62 3.11 -47.38 33.71
CA VAL A 62 2.03 -47.40 32.70
C VAL A 62 0.97 -48.44 33.08
N GLN A 63 1.38 -49.63 33.52
CA GLN A 63 0.47 -50.66 34.01
C GLN A 63 -0.34 -50.22 35.25
N GLN A 64 0.24 -49.37 36.08
CA GLN A 64 -0.40 -48.79 37.27
C GLN A 64 -1.23 -47.52 36.97
N CYS A 65 -1.34 -47.10 35.71
CA CYS A 65 -1.98 -45.85 35.30
C CYS A 65 -1.38 -44.57 35.91
N ILE A 66 -0.13 -44.63 36.41
CA ILE A 66 0.63 -43.48 36.92
C ILE A 66 1.31 -42.75 35.76
N ALA A 67 1.71 -43.48 34.71
CA ALA A 67 2.27 -42.95 33.48
C ALA A 67 1.35 -43.18 32.28
N ARG A 68 1.37 -42.24 31.33
CA ARG A 68 0.74 -42.37 30.01
C ARG A 68 1.74 -42.11 28.89
N ILE A 69 1.36 -42.40 27.64
CA ILE A 69 2.24 -42.24 26.48
C ILE A 69 1.68 -41.13 25.58
N LEU A 70 2.55 -40.24 25.12
CA LEU A 70 2.24 -39.20 24.15
C LEU A 70 3.13 -39.38 22.92
N VAL A 71 2.49 -39.62 21.79
CA VAL A 71 3.17 -39.73 20.49
C VAL A 71 2.83 -38.50 19.66
N LEU A 72 3.85 -37.89 19.06
CA LEU A 72 3.72 -36.83 18.08
C LEU A 72 4.22 -37.31 16.73
N ASP A 73 3.32 -37.35 15.75
CA ASP A 73 3.65 -37.47 14.32
C ASP A 73 3.96 -36.08 13.74
N ASP A 74 5.24 -35.80 13.47
CA ASP A 74 5.70 -34.55 12.83
C ASP A 74 5.59 -34.63 11.30
N SER A 75 4.34 -34.82 10.84
CA SER A 75 3.95 -34.87 9.43
C SER A 75 4.67 -35.97 8.65
N SER A 76 4.51 -37.23 9.06
CA SER A 76 4.97 -38.39 8.29
C SER A 76 4.18 -38.56 6.99
N ASP A 77 4.86 -39.04 5.94
CA ASP A 77 4.31 -39.30 4.61
C ASP A 77 3.75 -40.72 4.48
N ALA A 78 4.25 -41.65 5.28
CA ALA A 78 3.95 -43.08 5.17
C ALA A 78 2.66 -43.47 5.90
N ALA A 79 1.89 -44.39 5.31
CA ALA A 79 0.79 -45.06 5.99
C ALA A 79 1.30 -45.98 7.12
N TRP A 80 0.50 -46.11 8.16
CA TRP A 80 0.79 -46.95 9.32
C TRP A 80 0.51 -48.41 8.98
N SER A 81 1.34 -49.34 9.48
CA SER A 81 1.00 -50.77 9.42
C SER A 81 -0.08 -51.10 10.45
N SER A 82 -0.83 -52.20 10.25
CA SER A 82 -1.87 -52.62 11.18
C SER A 82 -1.35 -52.88 12.60
N GLU A 83 -0.11 -53.35 12.73
CA GLU A 83 0.53 -53.58 14.04
C GLU A 83 0.74 -52.28 14.81
N ILE A 84 1.31 -51.26 14.17
CA ILE A 84 1.58 -49.99 14.86
C ILE A 84 0.29 -49.20 15.10
N GLU A 85 -0.69 -49.32 14.20
CA GLU A 85 -1.99 -48.71 14.36
C GLU A 85 -2.70 -49.24 15.61
N ALA A 86 -2.62 -50.55 15.87
CA ALA A 86 -3.15 -51.13 17.11
C ALA A 86 -2.44 -50.60 18.37
N LEU A 87 -1.12 -50.40 18.31
CA LEU A 87 -0.35 -49.83 19.44
C LEU A 87 -0.70 -48.36 19.70
N LEU A 88 -0.89 -47.56 18.65
CA LEU A 88 -1.29 -46.15 18.79
C LEU A 88 -2.68 -45.95 19.39
N HIS A 89 -3.59 -46.90 19.14
CA HIS A 89 -4.95 -46.88 19.66
C HIS A 89 -5.06 -47.58 21.03
N HIS A 90 -3.94 -47.96 21.64
CA HIS A 90 -3.92 -48.53 22.97
C HIS A 90 -4.44 -47.51 24.00
N PRO A 91 -5.23 -47.91 25.03
CA PRO A 91 -5.82 -47.01 26.03
C PRO A 91 -4.85 -46.04 26.72
N ALA A 92 -3.55 -46.40 26.80
CA ALA A 92 -2.51 -45.59 27.42
C ALA A 92 -1.93 -44.47 26.52
N VAL A 93 -2.26 -44.46 25.22
CA VAL A 93 -1.60 -43.62 24.21
C VAL A 93 -2.46 -42.43 23.84
N THR A 94 -1.85 -41.25 23.72
CA THR A 94 -2.40 -40.07 23.05
C THR A 94 -1.57 -39.81 21.80
N LEU A 95 -2.23 -39.61 20.66
CA LEU A 95 -1.59 -39.33 19.37
C LEU A 95 -1.91 -37.91 18.91
N LEU A 96 -0.87 -37.13 18.71
CA LEU A 96 -0.91 -35.81 18.07
C LEU A 96 -0.30 -35.89 16.68
N LYS A 97 -0.77 -35.03 15.78
CA LYS A 97 -0.14 -34.75 14.50
C LYS A 97 0.11 -33.25 14.35
N ALA A 98 1.29 -32.86 13.88
CA ALA A 98 1.66 -31.45 13.71
C ALA A 98 2.72 -31.23 12.61
N GLU A 99 2.94 -29.97 12.28
CA GLU A 99 3.98 -29.47 11.36
C GLU A 99 5.03 -28.68 12.15
N CYS A 100 5.98 -29.38 12.79
CA CYS A 100 7.06 -28.77 13.58
C CYS A 100 8.33 -28.53 12.74
N GLY A 101 8.65 -29.47 11.85
CA GLY A 101 9.72 -29.37 10.85
C GLY A 101 11.15 -29.62 11.36
N TYR A 102 11.38 -29.59 12.69
CA TYR A 102 12.66 -29.87 13.32
C TYR A 102 12.48 -30.66 14.64
N PRO A 103 13.41 -31.57 15.00
CA PRO A 103 13.31 -32.36 16.22
C PRO A 103 13.18 -31.52 17.51
N ALA A 104 13.94 -30.43 17.65
CA ALA A 104 13.85 -29.53 18.80
C ALA A 104 12.44 -28.93 18.95
N ARG A 105 11.82 -28.52 17.84
CA ARG A 105 10.46 -27.96 17.81
C ARG A 105 9.40 -29.02 18.12
N ALA A 106 9.56 -30.23 17.59
CA ALA A 106 8.67 -31.35 17.89
C ALA A 106 8.70 -31.69 19.40
N ARG A 107 9.89 -31.74 20.01
CA ARG A 107 10.04 -31.92 21.46
C ARG A 107 9.45 -30.76 22.26
N ASN A 108 9.64 -29.52 21.81
CA ASN A 108 9.04 -28.36 22.46
C ASN A 108 7.50 -28.36 22.39
N LEU A 109 6.90 -28.86 21.29
CA LEU A 109 5.45 -29.08 21.22
C LEU A 109 5.00 -30.11 22.27
N LEU A 110 5.72 -31.21 22.45
CA LEU A 110 5.40 -32.20 23.50
C LEU A 110 5.46 -31.57 24.90
N LEU A 111 6.46 -30.71 25.17
CA LEU A 111 6.55 -29.94 26.42
C LEU A 111 5.39 -28.96 26.57
N ASP A 112 5.07 -28.18 25.54
CA ASP A 112 3.94 -27.24 25.53
C ASP A 112 2.62 -27.97 25.81
N TRP A 113 2.39 -29.11 25.17
CA TRP A 113 1.20 -29.93 25.41
C TRP A 113 1.17 -30.39 26.87
N ALA A 114 2.27 -30.92 27.40
CA ALA A 114 2.34 -31.39 28.79
C ALA A 114 2.05 -30.26 29.79
N ASP A 115 2.54 -29.05 29.53
CA ASP A 115 2.32 -27.87 30.39
C ASP A 115 0.83 -27.48 30.48
N THR A 116 0.01 -27.81 29.47
CA THR A 116 -1.45 -27.58 29.50
C THR A 116 -2.23 -28.61 30.32
N GLN A 117 -1.58 -29.69 30.76
CA GLN A 117 -2.25 -30.81 31.41
C GLN A 117 -2.13 -30.68 32.94
N PRO A 118 -3.22 -30.39 33.68
CA PRO A 118 -3.14 -30.01 35.09
C PRO A 118 -2.67 -31.15 36.02
N LYS A 119 -2.75 -32.40 35.58
CA LYS A 119 -2.35 -33.58 36.38
C LYS A 119 -0.94 -34.07 36.05
N LEU A 120 -0.37 -33.69 34.90
CA LEU A 120 0.99 -34.08 34.54
C LEU A 120 1.99 -33.21 35.27
N GLN A 121 2.88 -33.85 36.03
CA GLN A 121 4.01 -33.19 36.70
C GLN A 121 5.33 -33.47 36.00
N TRP A 122 5.44 -34.59 35.27
CA TRP A 122 6.70 -35.03 34.68
C TRP A 122 6.53 -35.49 33.23
N ILE A 123 7.52 -35.15 32.40
CA ILE A 123 7.64 -35.59 31.02
C ILE A 123 8.98 -36.29 30.80
N ALA A 124 8.91 -37.57 30.44
CA ALA A 124 10.04 -38.42 30.16
C ALA A 124 10.29 -38.45 28.65
N ARG A 125 11.50 -38.14 28.20
CA ARG A 125 11.86 -38.22 26.78
C ARG A 125 12.15 -39.67 26.39
N LEU A 126 11.65 -40.08 25.23
CA LEU A 126 12.13 -41.27 24.52
C LEU A 126 12.13 -40.97 23.02
N ASP A 127 13.26 -41.18 22.34
CA ASP A 127 13.29 -41.02 20.88
C ASP A 127 12.63 -42.24 20.20
N ALA A 128 12.06 -42.05 19.01
CA ALA A 128 11.25 -43.09 18.35
C ALA A 128 12.06 -44.32 17.92
N ASP A 129 13.38 -44.26 17.90
CA ASP A 129 14.30 -45.36 17.61
C ASP A 129 15.02 -45.94 18.83
N ASP A 130 14.60 -45.54 20.03
CA ASP A 130 15.08 -46.05 21.30
C ASP A 130 14.03 -46.94 22.01
N GLU A 131 14.46 -47.68 23.02
CA GLU A 131 13.61 -48.55 23.85
C GLU A 131 13.91 -48.33 25.33
N LEU A 132 12.90 -48.41 26.21
CA LEU A 132 13.15 -48.48 27.65
C LEU A 132 13.77 -49.82 28.01
N PHE A 133 14.81 -49.81 28.85
CA PHE A 133 15.68 -50.97 29.05
C PHE A 133 15.03 -52.10 29.87
N ALA A 134 14.36 -51.76 30.96
CA ALA A 134 13.71 -52.69 31.88
C ALA A 134 12.30 -52.20 32.23
N THR A 135 11.45 -53.08 32.77
CA THR A 135 10.07 -52.75 33.14
C THR A 135 9.95 -51.68 34.24
N ASN A 136 11.01 -51.45 35.01
CA ASN A 136 11.07 -50.42 36.06
C ASN A 136 12.01 -49.25 35.72
N SER A 137 12.43 -49.09 34.46
CA SER A 137 13.35 -48.03 34.02
C SER A 137 12.79 -46.63 34.28
N LEU A 138 11.55 -46.36 33.88
CA LEU A 138 10.89 -45.08 34.12
C LEU A 138 10.63 -44.87 35.62
N GLU A 139 10.22 -45.93 36.32
CA GLU A 139 9.94 -45.88 37.76
C GLU A 139 11.17 -45.50 38.57
N GLY A 140 12.35 -46.05 38.23
CA GLY A 140 13.61 -45.70 38.88
C GLY A 140 13.97 -44.22 38.72
N LEU A 141 13.79 -43.67 37.52
CA LEU A 141 14.04 -42.25 37.26
C LEU A 141 13.02 -41.35 37.98
N TRP A 142 11.74 -41.69 37.93
CA TRP A 142 10.67 -40.95 38.62
C TRP A 142 10.83 -40.96 40.14
N ARG A 143 11.18 -42.10 40.77
CA ARG A 143 11.42 -42.17 42.22
C ARG A 143 12.55 -41.25 42.70
N SER A 144 13.49 -40.88 41.83
CA SER A 144 14.56 -39.93 42.17
C SER A 144 14.09 -38.48 42.32
N VAL A 145 12.87 -38.17 41.85
CA VAL A 145 12.32 -36.80 41.84
C VAL A 145 10.90 -36.67 42.37
N CYS A 146 10.12 -37.76 42.42
CA CYS A 146 8.75 -37.77 42.94
C CYS A 146 8.71 -37.21 44.37
N GLY A 147 7.77 -36.29 44.63
CA GLY A 147 7.62 -35.63 45.92
C GLY A 147 8.72 -34.62 46.27
N THR A 148 9.65 -34.32 45.36
CA THR A 148 10.71 -33.32 45.55
C THR A 148 10.42 -32.02 44.79
N GLN A 149 11.21 -30.97 45.05
CA GLN A 149 11.20 -29.74 44.25
C GLN A 149 12.22 -29.75 43.10
N LYS A 150 12.79 -30.92 42.77
CA LYS A 150 13.73 -31.06 41.65
C LYS A 150 13.07 -30.62 40.35
N LYS A 151 13.88 -30.11 39.43
CA LYS A 151 13.45 -29.66 38.10
C LYS A 151 13.57 -30.78 37.07
N ALA A 152 14.53 -31.68 37.23
CA ALA A 152 14.77 -32.77 36.29
C ALA A 152 15.45 -33.98 36.94
N ALA A 153 15.42 -35.11 36.25
CA ALA A 153 16.26 -36.27 36.51
C ALA A 153 16.96 -36.72 35.21
N ILE A 154 18.21 -37.18 35.34
CA ILE A 154 19.01 -37.72 34.22
C ILE A 154 19.37 -39.17 34.54
N GLY A 155 19.03 -40.07 33.62
CA GLY A 155 19.31 -41.51 33.71
C GLY A 155 20.50 -41.97 32.87
N SER A 156 20.95 -43.20 33.11
CA SER A 156 21.95 -43.88 32.28
C SER A 156 21.31 -44.56 31.06
N ASN A 157 22.11 -44.87 30.03
CA ASN A 157 21.66 -45.67 28.88
C ASN A 157 22.64 -46.77 28.48
N LYS A 158 22.10 -47.84 27.89
CA LYS A 158 22.88 -48.76 27.05
C LYS A 158 23.02 -48.15 25.65
N LEU A 159 24.07 -48.55 24.92
CA LEU A 159 24.30 -48.12 23.55
C LEU A 159 24.07 -49.28 22.59
N ARG A 160 23.34 -49.05 21.50
CA ARG A 160 23.11 -50.00 20.42
C ARG A 160 23.76 -49.49 19.14
N LYS A 161 24.49 -50.36 18.44
CA LYS A 161 25.08 -50.06 17.13
C LYS A 161 24.99 -51.28 16.23
N ASP A 162 24.58 -51.08 14.99
CA ASP A 162 24.33 -52.11 13.99
C ASP A 162 23.45 -53.26 14.54
N GLY A 163 22.41 -52.89 15.31
CA GLY A 163 21.48 -53.82 15.97
C GLY A 163 22.03 -54.56 17.20
N ARG A 164 23.27 -54.33 17.61
CA ARG A 164 23.91 -54.99 18.77
C ARG A 164 24.07 -54.02 19.95
N ILE A 165 23.74 -54.49 21.16
CA ILE A 165 24.00 -53.73 22.39
C ILE A 165 25.49 -53.82 22.74
N LEU A 166 26.13 -52.67 22.92
CA LEU A 166 27.54 -52.56 23.29
C LEU A 166 27.76 -52.97 24.76
N PRO A 167 28.95 -53.50 25.11
CA PRO A 167 29.25 -53.96 26.46
C PRO A 167 29.40 -52.83 27.49
N SER A 168 29.75 -51.62 27.04
CA SER A 168 29.91 -50.44 27.90
C SER A 168 28.62 -49.63 28.01
N ASP A 169 28.23 -49.32 29.25
CA ASP A 169 27.09 -48.47 29.55
C ASP A 169 27.49 -46.99 29.59
N ASN A 170 26.61 -46.11 29.12
CA ASN A 170 26.76 -44.67 29.30
C ASN A 170 26.12 -44.26 30.63
N ILE A 171 26.88 -44.40 31.72
CA ILE A 171 26.41 -44.15 33.08
C ILE A 171 26.34 -42.65 33.40
N ALA A 172 25.18 -42.21 33.90
CA ALA A 172 25.02 -40.88 34.47
C ALA A 172 25.72 -40.79 35.84
N ASN A 173 26.88 -40.14 35.89
CA ASN A 173 27.71 -40.05 37.08
C ASN A 173 27.56 -38.67 37.75
N ALA A 174 27.09 -38.64 39.01
CA ALA A 174 26.89 -37.39 39.74
C ALA A 174 28.19 -36.57 39.87
N GLN A 175 29.35 -37.22 40.09
CA GLN A 175 30.63 -36.52 40.22
C GLN A 175 31.05 -35.78 38.94
N GLU A 176 30.69 -36.33 37.77
CA GLU A 176 30.96 -35.73 36.47
C GLU A 176 29.95 -34.62 36.12
N LEU A 177 28.69 -34.77 36.55
CA LEU A 177 27.57 -33.96 36.07
C LEU A 177 27.18 -32.79 36.98
N THR A 178 27.39 -32.86 38.30
CA THR A 178 26.88 -31.85 39.24
C THR A 178 27.86 -30.70 39.53
N ASP A 179 29.13 -30.84 39.17
CA ASP A 179 30.14 -29.79 39.31
C ASP A 179 30.43 -29.14 37.94
N HIS A 180 30.41 -27.80 37.88
CA HIS A 180 30.52 -27.08 36.61
C HIS A 180 31.91 -27.14 35.97
N PHE A 181 32.98 -27.41 36.73
CA PHE A 181 34.32 -27.63 36.18
C PHE A 181 34.40 -29.03 35.58
N ASN A 182 33.97 -30.05 36.32
CA ASN A 182 33.96 -31.44 35.85
C ASN A 182 33.07 -31.60 34.62
N LEU A 183 31.89 -30.97 34.60
CA LEU A 183 30.97 -31.00 33.47
C LEU A 183 31.58 -30.34 32.24
N ALA A 184 32.20 -29.16 32.38
CA ALA A 184 32.86 -28.48 31.25
C ALA A 184 34.00 -29.33 30.68
N GLY A 185 34.82 -29.94 31.54
CA GLY A 185 35.91 -30.84 31.13
C GLY A 185 35.39 -32.11 30.45
N PHE A 186 34.31 -32.71 30.97
CA PHE A 186 33.64 -33.86 30.36
C PHE A 186 33.13 -33.53 28.95
N ILE A 187 32.50 -32.36 28.78
CA ILE A 187 32.01 -31.89 27.47
C ILE A 187 33.17 -31.69 26.50
N GLU A 188 34.27 -31.07 26.94
CA GLU A 188 35.45 -30.85 26.13
C GLU A 188 36.10 -32.18 25.69
N TYR A 189 36.14 -33.18 26.55
CA TYR A 189 36.68 -34.50 26.22
C TYR A 189 35.86 -35.23 25.17
N PHE A 190 34.52 -35.23 25.23
CA PHE A 190 33.76 -35.89 24.16
C PHE A 190 33.70 -35.06 22.87
N ALA A 191 33.66 -33.73 22.96
CA ALA A 191 33.69 -32.88 21.77
C ALA A 191 35.01 -33.02 20.99
N SER A 192 36.13 -33.21 21.71
CA SER A 192 37.46 -33.46 21.10
C SER A 192 37.73 -34.91 20.72
N GLY A 193 36.79 -35.84 20.98
CA GLY A 193 36.95 -37.27 20.70
C GLY A 193 37.90 -38.01 21.64
N LYS A 194 38.31 -37.39 22.75
CA LYS A 194 39.19 -38.00 23.78
C LYS A 194 38.47 -39.04 24.65
N GLN A 195 37.14 -39.07 24.61
CA GLN A 195 36.32 -40.12 25.23
C GLN A 195 35.19 -40.54 24.30
N GLN A 196 34.74 -41.80 24.44
CA GLN A 196 33.65 -42.35 23.63
C GLN A 196 32.24 -42.06 24.19
N ARG A 197 32.13 -41.75 25.49
CA ARG A 197 30.85 -41.43 26.13
C ARG A 197 30.49 -39.95 25.92
N GLU A 198 29.27 -39.69 25.49
CA GLU A 198 28.68 -38.35 25.49
C GLU A 198 27.78 -38.15 26.73
N LEU A 199 27.32 -36.92 26.93
CA LEU A 199 26.26 -36.62 27.91
C LEU A 199 25.07 -37.58 27.70
N PRO A 200 24.51 -38.19 28.76
CA PRO A 200 23.29 -39.01 28.65
C PRO A 200 22.02 -38.14 28.50
N SER A 201 22.05 -37.20 27.55
CA SER A 201 21.06 -36.13 27.34
C SER A 201 19.68 -36.64 26.91
N CYS A 202 19.61 -37.83 26.31
CA CYS A 202 18.38 -38.46 25.87
C CYS A 202 17.55 -39.04 27.02
N ASN A 203 18.16 -39.26 28.19
CA ASN A 203 17.53 -39.92 29.33
C ASN A 203 16.98 -38.91 30.35
N LEU A 204 16.21 -37.95 29.86
CA LEU A 204 15.74 -36.81 30.65
C LEU A 204 14.29 -37.00 31.08
N LEU A 205 14.05 -36.85 32.39
CA LEU A 205 12.73 -36.62 32.98
C LEU A 205 12.67 -35.16 33.42
N LEU A 206 11.81 -34.36 32.81
CA LEU A 206 11.69 -32.92 33.08
C LEU A 206 10.37 -32.64 33.80
N ARG A 207 10.39 -31.72 34.78
CA ARG A 207 9.16 -31.24 35.41
C ARG A 207 8.39 -30.33 34.44
N THR A 208 7.06 -30.42 34.44
CA THR A 208 6.21 -29.54 33.64
C THR A 208 6.19 -28.12 34.22
N GLN A 209 5.76 -27.15 33.41
CA GLN A 209 5.55 -25.74 33.75
C GLN A 209 6.82 -24.97 34.18
N LEU A 210 7.99 -25.45 33.75
CA LEU A 210 9.27 -24.77 34.02
C LEU A 210 9.62 -23.67 33.00
N GLY A 211 8.95 -23.60 31.84
CA GLY A 211 9.32 -22.72 30.73
C GLY A 211 10.65 -23.08 30.04
N ILE A 212 11.28 -24.20 30.42
CA ILE A 212 12.52 -24.69 29.85
C ILE A 212 12.22 -25.42 28.53
N ARG A 213 12.93 -25.07 27.45
CA ARG A 213 12.72 -25.56 26.09
C ARG A 213 14.04 -25.92 25.41
N TYR A 214 14.00 -26.89 24.50
CA TYR A 214 15.13 -27.27 23.65
C TYR A 214 15.50 -26.09 22.73
N PRO A 215 16.79 -25.73 22.61
CA PRO A 215 17.23 -24.72 21.67
C PRO A 215 17.01 -25.20 20.23
N ASN A 216 16.58 -24.29 19.36
CA ASN A 216 16.31 -24.60 17.96
C ASN A 216 17.60 -24.67 17.12
N ILE A 217 18.39 -25.73 17.32
CA ILE A 217 19.64 -26.01 16.59
C ILE A 217 19.59 -27.36 15.89
N ARG A 218 20.42 -27.52 14.86
CA ARG A 218 20.56 -28.77 14.10
C ARG A 218 21.63 -29.64 14.78
N SER A 219 21.20 -30.66 15.51
CA SER A 219 22.01 -31.58 16.33
C SER A 219 22.42 -31.02 17.70
N ALA A 220 22.51 -31.92 18.68
CA ALA A 220 22.95 -31.67 20.06
C ALA A 220 22.04 -30.73 20.88
N GLU A 221 20.83 -30.41 20.41
CA GLU A 221 19.86 -29.57 21.11
C GLU A 221 19.58 -30.04 22.55
N ASP A 222 19.63 -31.34 22.75
CA ASP A 222 19.45 -32.00 24.03
C ASP A 222 20.67 -31.89 24.93
N HIS A 223 21.87 -32.06 24.38
CA HIS A 223 23.12 -31.79 25.10
C HIS A 223 23.16 -30.35 25.60
N TRP A 224 22.72 -29.40 24.77
CA TRP A 224 22.61 -27.99 25.16
C TRP A 224 21.60 -27.76 26.27
N LEU A 225 20.40 -28.36 26.18
CA LEU A 225 19.38 -28.27 27.21
C LEU A 225 19.88 -28.82 28.55
N VAL A 226 20.46 -30.02 28.53
CA VAL A 226 20.96 -30.70 29.73
C VAL A 226 22.17 -29.99 30.31
N THR A 227 23.08 -29.49 29.48
CA THR A 227 24.20 -28.65 29.95
C THR A 227 23.68 -27.39 30.65
N ARG A 228 22.67 -26.71 30.08
CA ARG A 228 22.05 -25.54 30.72
C ARG A 228 21.42 -25.89 32.07
N LEU A 229 20.69 -27.00 32.15
CA LEU A 229 20.08 -27.47 33.40
C LEU A 229 21.14 -27.76 34.46
N LEU A 230 22.19 -28.51 34.12
CA LEU A 230 23.24 -28.90 35.06
C LEU A 230 24.12 -27.72 35.49
N MET A 231 24.41 -26.77 34.58
CA MET A 231 25.22 -25.59 34.90
C MET A 231 24.47 -24.56 35.76
N LEU A 232 23.19 -24.32 35.46
CA LEU A 232 22.40 -23.26 36.13
C LEU A 232 21.59 -23.77 37.32
N HIS A 233 21.27 -25.06 37.35
CA HIS A 233 20.45 -25.68 38.39
C HIS A 233 21.04 -27.02 38.89
N PRO A 234 22.36 -27.11 39.19
CA PRO A 234 23.01 -28.38 39.54
C PRO A 234 22.33 -29.07 40.72
N ASN A 235 21.89 -28.30 41.72
CA ASN A 235 21.22 -28.83 42.91
C ASN A 235 19.75 -29.21 42.67
N ASP A 236 19.14 -28.81 41.55
CA ASP A 236 17.76 -29.13 41.23
C ASP A 236 17.65 -30.29 40.22
N VAL A 237 18.77 -30.86 39.76
CA VAL A 237 18.79 -32.02 38.86
C VAL A 237 19.18 -33.27 39.65
N ALA A 238 18.35 -34.32 39.58
CA ALA A 238 18.69 -35.63 40.13
C ALA A 238 19.51 -36.43 39.10
N VAL A 239 20.56 -37.11 39.55
CA VAL A 239 21.34 -38.04 38.71
C VAL A 239 21.01 -39.45 39.17
N CYS A 240 20.49 -40.28 38.26
CA CYS A 240 20.03 -41.64 38.55
C CYS A 240 20.85 -42.66 37.74
N PRO A 241 21.92 -43.24 38.31
CA PRO A 241 22.77 -44.19 37.61
C PRO A 241 22.06 -45.50 37.25
N TYR A 242 21.16 -45.98 38.12
CA TYR A 242 20.41 -47.24 37.97
C TYR A 242 18.99 -47.13 38.55
N PRO A 243 18.02 -47.91 38.04
CA PRO A 243 18.11 -48.79 36.87
C PRO A 243 18.41 -48.02 35.57
N ILE A 244 19.03 -48.69 34.59
CA ILE A 244 19.31 -48.08 33.29
C ILE A 244 17.98 -47.64 32.65
N TYR A 245 17.93 -46.43 32.11
CA TYR A 245 16.70 -45.84 31.57
C TYR A 245 16.36 -46.43 30.20
N ALA A 246 17.24 -46.29 29.22
CA ALA A 246 16.96 -46.66 27.83
C ALA A 246 18.12 -47.39 27.16
N ILE A 247 17.79 -48.04 26.03
CA ILE A 247 18.72 -48.53 25.03
C ILE A 247 18.75 -47.50 23.90
N TYR A 248 19.85 -46.77 23.80
CA TYR A 248 20.04 -45.67 22.84
C TYR A 248 20.65 -46.16 21.53
N SER A 249 20.04 -45.83 20.40
CA SER A 249 20.53 -46.19 19.07
C SER A 249 21.57 -45.20 18.53
N LEU A 250 22.77 -45.70 18.20
CA LEU A 250 23.83 -44.93 17.54
C LEU A 250 23.65 -44.86 16.01
N ASP A 251 22.65 -45.56 15.46
CA ASP A 251 22.43 -45.72 14.02
C ASP A 251 21.40 -44.75 13.43
N GLY A 252 20.91 -43.79 14.23
CA GLY A 252 19.88 -42.85 13.82
C GLY A 252 20.23 -42.09 12.53
N ASP A 253 19.30 -42.06 11.57
CA ASP A 253 19.50 -41.46 10.25
C ASP A 253 19.91 -39.98 10.30
N ASP A 254 19.29 -39.20 11.18
CA ASP A 254 19.65 -37.79 11.41
C ASP A 254 21.10 -37.66 11.93
N THR A 255 21.54 -38.57 12.79
CA THR A 255 22.91 -38.59 13.30
C THR A 255 23.91 -38.93 12.20
N LYS A 256 23.58 -39.86 11.29
CA LYS A 256 24.40 -40.19 10.12
C LYS A 256 24.52 -38.99 9.17
N GLN A 257 23.42 -38.31 8.86
CA GLN A 257 23.40 -37.14 8.00
C GLN A 257 24.14 -35.93 8.61
N ASN A 258 24.02 -35.71 9.93
CA ASN A 258 24.74 -34.61 10.59
C ASN A 258 26.25 -34.89 10.66
N LYS A 259 26.67 -36.15 10.74
CA LYS A 259 28.09 -36.54 10.68
C LYS A 259 28.69 -36.33 9.29
N SER A 260 27.93 -36.53 8.21
CA SER A 260 28.43 -36.31 6.85
C SER A 260 28.64 -34.84 6.51
N ASN A 261 27.93 -33.91 7.16
CA ASN A 261 27.93 -32.49 6.79
C ASN A 261 28.65 -31.58 7.82
N LEU A 262 29.59 -32.12 8.61
CA LEU A 262 30.38 -31.43 9.66
C LEU A 262 29.58 -30.81 10.85
N ALA A 263 28.27 -30.58 10.71
CA ALA A 263 27.38 -30.01 11.71
C ALA A 263 27.44 -30.72 13.07
N TRP A 264 27.57 -32.06 13.06
CA TRP A 264 27.72 -32.87 14.28
C TRP A 264 28.93 -32.44 15.13
N ARG A 265 30.07 -32.20 14.47
CA ARG A 265 31.34 -31.83 15.12
C ARG A 265 31.30 -30.37 15.58
N ASP A 266 30.78 -29.48 14.73
CA ASP A 266 30.68 -28.06 15.03
C ASP A 266 29.80 -27.77 16.25
N GLN A 267 28.63 -28.40 16.36
CA GLN A 267 27.76 -28.16 17.52
C GLN A 267 28.39 -28.64 18.83
N ARG A 268 29.17 -29.72 18.81
CA ARG A 268 29.90 -30.22 19.98
C ARG A 268 31.06 -29.31 20.36
N ASN A 269 31.81 -28.82 19.38
CA ASN A 269 32.86 -27.82 19.60
C ASN A 269 32.28 -26.51 20.19
N ARG A 270 31.15 -26.04 19.65
CA ARG A 270 30.43 -24.87 20.17
C ARG A 270 29.96 -25.12 21.60
N LEU A 271 29.36 -26.28 21.87
CA LEU A 271 28.94 -26.66 23.22
C LEU A 271 30.13 -26.67 24.21
N ALA A 272 31.28 -27.21 23.81
CA ALA A 272 32.48 -27.22 24.65
C ALA A 272 33.01 -25.81 24.93
N TYR A 273 33.09 -24.96 23.90
CA TYR A 273 33.47 -23.56 24.06
C TYR A 273 32.55 -22.84 25.05
N VAL A 274 31.25 -23.06 24.88
CA VAL A 274 30.22 -22.40 25.67
C VAL A 274 30.17 -22.93 27.10
N ALA A 275 30.28 -24.24 27.32
CA ALA A 275 30.39 -24.84 28.65
C ALA A 275 31.59 -24.29 29.42
N ARG A 276 32.75 -24.12 28.76
CA ARG A 276 33.94 -23.47 29.36
C ARG A 276 33.68 -22.02 29.74
N THR A 277 33.01 -21.27 28.86
CA THR A 277 32.64 -19.88 29.09
C THR A 277 31.70 -19.75 30.28
N TRP A 278 30.67 -20.58 30.37
CA TRP A 278 29.72 -20.58 31.48
C TRP A 278 30.38 -20.97 32.79
N SER A 279 31.23 -22.00 32.77
CA SER A 279 31.99 -22.45 33.93
C SER A 279 32.90 -21.33 34.47
N THR A 280 33.51 -20.55 33.57
CA THR A 280 34.30 -19.35 33.93
C THR A 280 33.43 -18.24 34.52
N LEU A 281 32.25 -17.98 33.96
CA LEU A 281 31.34 -16.98 34.52
C LEU A 281 30.82 -17.38 35.90
N LEU A 282 30.45 -18.65 36.08
CA LEU A 282 30.00 -19.20 37.36
C LEU A 282 31.11 -19.10 38.43
N SER A 283 32.37 -19.34 38.08
CA SER A 283 33.49 -19.22 39.03
C SER A 283 33.76 -17.80 39.50
N THR A 284 33.35 -16.78 38.72
CA THR A 284 33.45 -15.36 39.11
C THR A 284 32.35 -14.89 40.06
N ASN A 285 31.40 -15.75 40.42
CA ASN A 285 30.25 -15.44 41.27
C ASN A 285 29.42 -14.23 40.78
N ARG A 286 29.43 -13.98 39.46
CA ARG A 286 28.61 -12.95 38.81
C ARG A 286 27.16 -13.42 38.73
N TYR A 287 26.23 -12.48 38.87
CA TYR A 287 24.81 -12.80 38.72
C TYR A 287 24.46 -12.95 37.24
N ILE A 288 24.29 -14.19 36.79
CA ILE A 288 23.94 -14.53 35.42
C ILE A 288 22.45 -14.24 35.19
N LEU A 289 22.16 -13.37 34.23
CA LEU A 289 20.81 -12.98 33.86
C LEU A 289 20.23 -13.87 32.75
N GLY A 290 21.09 -14.32 31.84
CA GLY A 290 20.66 -15.09 30.70
C GLY A 290 21.82 -15.73 29.99
N ILE A 291 21.57 -16.91 29.43
CA ILE A 291 22.55 -17.66 28.67
C ILE A 291 21.86 -18.19 27.44
N GLY A 292 22.36 -17.81 26.26
CA GLY A 292 21.78 -18.20 24.97
C GLY A 292 22.81 -18.82 24.04
N MET A 293 22.39 -19.01 22.79
CA MET A 293 23.22 -19.52 21.69
C MET A 293 24.12 -18.44 21.07
N GLU A 294 23.84 -17.18 21.33
CA GLU A 294 24.61 -16.03 20.82
C GLU A 294 25.62 -15.49 21.83
N GLY A 295 25.39 -15.71 23.12
CA GLY A 295 26.21 -15.12 24.15
C GLY A 295 25.71 -15.40 25.56
N ALA A 296 26.45 -14.86 26.52
CA ALA A 296 26.11 -14.88 27.94
C ALA A 296 25.85 -13.46 28.45
N VAL A 297 24.86 -13.33 29.33
CA VAL A 297 24.40 -12.06 29.90
C VAL A 297 24.50 -12.11 31.41
N TRP A 298 25.14 -11.12 32.01
CA TRP A 298 25.30 -11.02 33.46
C TRP A 298 25.19 -9.59 33.97
N LEU A 299 24.89 -9.46 35.26
CA LEU A 299 24.85 -8.20 35.97
C LEU A 299 26.20 -7.93 36.66
N GLN A 300 26.75 -6.73 36.48
CA GLN A 300 27.95 -6.28 37.17
C GLN A 300 27.90 -4.76 37.37
N HIS A 301 28.08 -4.29 38.60
CA HIS A 301 28.07 -2.85 38.95
C HIS A 301 26.83 -2.08 38.40
N ASN A 302 25.63 -2.62 38.55
CA ASN A 302 24.37 -2.05 38.04
C ASN A 302 24.34 -1.85 36.50
N GLN A 303 25.12 -2.64 35.78
CA GLN A 303 25.15 -2.70 34.32
C GLN A 303 24.90 -4.14 33.87
N VAL A 304 24.08 -4.30 32.84
CA VAL A 304 23.87 -5.56 32.14
C VAL A 304 24.93 -5.67 31.04
N TYR A 305 25.72 -6.74 31.05
CA TYR A 305 26.70 -7.05 30.01
C TYR A 305 26.21 -8.23 29.19
N LYS A 306 26.29 -8.15 27.86
CA LYS A 306 26.22 -9.31 26.94
C LYS A 306 27.58 -9.47 26.27
N GLU A 307 28.16 -10.66 26.36
CA GLU A 307 29.31 -11.05 25.54
C GLU A 307 28.86 -12.02 24.47
N PHE A 308 29.20 -11.71 23.22
CA PHE A 308 28.89 -12.56 22.08
C PHE A 308 29.94 -13.64 21.90
N TYR A 309 29.50 -14.85 21.56
CA TYR A 309 30.41 -15.93 21.17
C TYR A 309 31.09 -15.61 19.81
N PRO A 310 32.22 -16.26 19.48
CA PRO A 310 33.01 -15.93 18.29
C PRO A 310 32.24 -15.99 16.96
N TRP A 311 31.17 -16.77 16.88
CA TRP A 311 30.35 -16.98 15.68
C TRP A 311 29.02 -16.21 15.70
N ALA A 312 28.75 -15.41 16.74
CA ALA A 312 27.41 -14.86 16.96
C ALA A 312 27.18 -13.51 16.28
N ILE A 313 28.22 -12.68 16.16
CA ILE A 313 28.12 -11.35 15.53
C ILE A 313 29.45 -10.90 14.93
N THR A 314 29.39 -10.19 13.81
CA THR A 314 30.52 -9.65 13.05
C THR A 314 30.74 -8.15 13.30
N ASP A 315 31.91 -7.63 12.90
CA ASP A 315 32.21 -6.19 13.00
C ASP A 315 31.24 -5.32 12.18
N ILE A 316 30.82 -5.82 11.01
CA ILE A 316 29.87 -5.14 10.11
C ILE A 316 28.49 -5.07 10.77
N GLU A 317 28.00 -6.18 11.32
CA GLU A 317 26.68 -6.21 11.99
C GLU A 317 26.64 -5.27 13.21
N VAL A 318 27.72 -5.13 13.97
CA VAL A 318 27.79 -4.16 15.08
C VAL A 318 27.75 -2.72 14.56
N GLN A 319 28.43 -2.42 13.45
CA GLN A 319 28.39 -1.10 12.82
C GLN A 319 26.98 -0.78 12.30
N ASP A 320 26.35 -1.73 11.63
CA ASP A 320 24.97 -1.61 11.13
C ASP A 320 23.98 -1.38 12.27
N LEU A 321 24.08 -2.13 13.36
CA LEU A 321 23.23 -1.94 14.54
C LEU A 321 23.44 -0.58 15.20
N ARG A 322 24.70 -0.12 15.32
CA ARG A 322 25.01 1.22 15.84
C ARG A 322 24.36 2.30 14.98
N SER A 323 24.47 2.19 13.65
CA SER A 323 23.88 3.13 12.71
C SER A 323 22.35 3.10 12.75
N LEU A 324 21.77 1.89 12.78
CA LEU A 324 20.32 1.69 12.77
C LEU A 324 19.64 2.23 14.02
N LEU A 325 20.29 2.15 15.19
CA LEU A 325 19.76 2.56 16.49
C LEU A 325 20.17 3.99 16.90
N ALA A 326 21.11 4.62 16.20
CA ALA A 326 21.62 5.95 16.54
C ALA A 326 20.51 7.01 16.56
N ASP A 327 20.44 7.77 17.66
CA ASP A 327 19.55 8.93 17.86
C ASP A 327 18.04 8.67 17.67
N LYS A 328 17.60 7.41 17.80
CA LYS A 328 16.18 7.04 17.69
C LYS A 328 15.55 6.75 19.05
N ASP A 329 14.28 7.16 19.21
CA ASP A 329 13.44 6.70 20.31
C ASP A 329 12.85 5.33 19.96
N VAL A 330 13.44 4.28 20.53
CA VAL A 330 13.06 2.89 20.27
C VAL A 330 12.90 2.13 21.57
N PRO A 331 12.00 1.12 21.63
CA PRO A 331 11.85 0.25 22.80
C PRO A 331 12.99 -0.79 22.87
N ILE A 332 14.24 -0.34 22.74
CA ILE A 332 15.48 -1.13 22.81
C ILE A 332 16.44 -0.36 23.75
N PRO A 333 17.14 -1.03 24.69
CA PRO A 333 18.06 -0.37 25.60
C PRO A 333 19.15 0.42 24.88
N LYS A 334 19.62 1.52 25.46
CA LYS A 334 20.79 2.25 24.96
C LYS A 334 22.06 1.44 25.22
N LEU A 335 22.91 1.28 24.20
CA LEU A 335 24.01 0.33 24.23
C LEU A 335 25.37 1.02 24.16
N THR A 336 26.31 0.56 24.99
CA THR A 336 27.73 0.88 24.85
C THR A 336 28.50 -0.35 24.42
N TRP A 337 29.00 -0.33 23.19
CA TRP A 337 29.70 -1.44 22.54
C TRP A 337 31.22 -1.37 22.75
N ARG A 338 31.86 -2.50 23.05
CA ARG A 338 33.32 -2.65 23.16
C ARG A 338 33.78 -4.00 22.62
N LYS A 339 35.06 -4.10 22.24
CA LYS A 339 35.69 -5.37 21.84
C LYS A 339 36.69 -5.78 22.93
N CYS A 340 36.53 -6.97 23.50
CA CYS A 340 37.36 -7.53 24.56
C CYS A 340 37.90 -8.88 24.11
N ASP A 341 39.22 -9.06 24.09
CA ASP A 341 39.89 -10.30 23.64
C ASP A 341 39.40 -10.81 22.27
N GLY A 342 39.13 -9.87 21.36
CA GLY A 342 38.61 -10.16 20.02
C GLY A 342 37.10 -10.41 19.95
N LEU A 343 36.40 -10.49 21.08
CA LEU A 343 34.94 -10.71 21.15
C LEU A 343 34.19 -9.39 21.35
N TRP A 344 33.00 -9.30 20.75
CA TRP A 344 32.12 -8.17 20.98
C TRP A 344 31.39 -8.30 22.31
N GLN A 345 31.28 -7.18 23.00
CA GLN A 345 30.45 -7.01 24.18
C GLN A 345 29.65 -5.71 24.05
N TYR A 346 28.45 -5.69 24.61
CA TYR A 346 27.80 -4.44 24.97
C TYR A 346 27.49 -4.40 26.46
N ASN A 347 27.36 -3.18 26.98
CA ASN A 347 26.71 -2.93 28.26
C ASN A 347 25.56 -1.93 28.13
N THR A 348 24.60 -2.04 29.05
CA THR A 348 23.48 -1.13 29.24
C THR A 348 23.16 -0.99 30.72
N ALA A 349 22.52 0.10 31.12
CA ALA A 349 22.07 0.30 32.48
C ALA A 349 21.08 -0.82 32.88
N TYR A 350 21.26 -1.34 34.10
CA TYR A 350 20.26 -2.23 34.67
C TYR A 350 19.08 -1.41 35.17
N GLU A 351 17.89 -1.74 34.69
CA GLU A 351 16.62 -1.23 35.19
C GLU A 351 15.83 -2.38 35.79
N SER A 352 15.13 -2.14 36.90
CA SER A 352 14.22 -3.13 37.45
C SER A 352 13.12 -3.42 36.44
N SER A 353 12.89 -4.68 36.10
CA SER A 353 11.90 -5.06 35.08
C SER A 353 11.27 -6.39 35.41
N THR A 354 10.07 -6.64 34.90
CA THR A 354 9.39 -7.94 35.04
C THR A 354 9.27 -8.63 33.69
N PRO A 355 9.34 -9.96 33.62
CA PRO A 355 8.96 -10.69 32.42
C PRO A 355 7.52 -10.36 32.00
N PRO A 356 7.19 -10.38 30.69
CA PRO A 356 5.81 -10.25 30.25
C PRO A 356 4.97 -11.42 30.78
N GLY A 357 3.70 -11.13 31.07
CA GLY A 357 2.74 -12.16 31.45
C GLY A 357 2.40 -13.12 30.29
N TYR A 358 1.56 -14.11 30.59
CA TYR A 358 1.01 -15.01 29.56
C TYR A 358 0.23 -14.24 28.48
N LYS A 359 -0.46 -13.16 28.87
CA LYS A 359 -1.02 -12.16 27.96
C LYS A 359 -0.44 -10.79 28.26
N ILE A 360 -0.32 -9.97 27.21
CA ILE A 360 0.13 -8.59 27.24
C ILE A 360 -1.03 -7.73 26.75
N ASP A 361 -1.22 -6.57 27.38
CA ASP A 361 -2.25 -5.61 26.98
C ASP A 361 -2.07 -5.15 25.52
N GLU A 362 -3.17 -5.08 24.77
CA GLU A 362 -3.16 -4.70 23.33
C GLU A 362 -2.55 -3.30 23.13
N GLN A 363 -2.84 -2.34 24.02
CA GLN A 363 -2.34 -0.97 23.88
C GLN A 363 -0.82 -0.92 24.08
N VAL A 364 -0.29 -1.72 25.01
CA VAL A 364 1.16 -1.85 25.22
C VAL A 364 1.85 -2.42 23.97
N ILE A 365 1.24 -3.43 23.32
CA ILE A 365 1.73 -3.99 22.05
C ILE A 365 1.67 -2.94 20.92
N VAL A 366 0.54 -2.25 20.76
CA VAL A 366 0.36 -1.23 19.72
C VAL A 366 1.38 -0.10 19.88
N ASN A 367 1.63 0.37 21.10
CA ASN A 367 2.64 1.40 21.39
C ASN A 367 4.05 0.92 21.02
N TYR A 368 4.41 -0.32 21.38
CA TYR A 368 5.69 -0.93 21.03
C TYR A 368 5.89 -1.01 19.51
N LEU A 369 4.91 -1.55 18.78
CA LEU A 369 4.96 -1.69 17.32
C LEU A 369 5.00 -0.32 16.62
N THR A 370 4.30 0.68 17.18
CA THR A 370 4.28 2.04 16.64
C THR A 370 5.65 2.69 16.72
N LYS A 371 6.32 2.64 17.89
CA LYS A 371 7.68 3.17 18.06
C LYS A 371 8.67 2.52 17.09
N LEU A 372 8.59 1.20 16.92
CA LEU A 372 9.47 0.47 15.98
C LEU A 372 9.22 0.85 14.51
N TYR A 373 7.95 0.95 14.10
CA TYR A 373 7.60 1.33 12.73
C TYR A 373 8.11 2.75 12.41
N GLN A 374 7.84 3.71 13.29
CA GLN A 374 8.28 5.11 13.13
C GLN A 374 9.80 5.25 13.11
N ALA A 375 10.52 4.42 13.87
CA ALA A 375 11.97 4.37 13.88
C ALA A 375 12.60 3.61 12.69
N GLY A 376 11.77 2.98 11.85
CA GLY A 376 12.24 2.18 10.71
C GLY A 376 12.98 0.91 11.13
N ILE A 377 12.52 0.24 12.20
CA ILE A 377 13.15 -0.97 12.76
C ILE A 377 12.16 -2.13 12.87
N SER A 378 12.66 -3.36 12.75
CA SER A 378 11.95 -4.60 13.07
C SER A 378 12.81 -5.50 13.95
N THR A 379 12.20 -6.17 14.91
CA THR A 379 12.84 -7.18 15.78
C THR A 379 12.32 -8.56 15.39
N LEU A 380 13.16 -9.38 14.75
CA LEU A 380 12.71 -10.62 14.11
C LEU A 380 12.54 -11.79 15.08
N ASN A 381 13.23 -11.80 16.21
CA ASN A 381 13.19 -12.87 17.21
C ASN A 381 12.26 -12.52 18.39
N ILE A 382 10.95 -12.41 18.10
CA ILE A 382 9.91 -12.17 19.09
C ILE A 382 9.57 -13.47 19.85
N LYS A 383 9.88 -13.46 21.15
CA LYS A 383 9.50 -14.47 22.16
C LYS A 383 9.47 -13.80 23.54
N ARG A 384 8.80 -14.37 24.52
CA ARG A 384 8.62 -13.73 25.84
C ARG A 384 9.95 -13.50 26.56
N ASP A 385 10.89 -14.44 26.45
CA ASP A 385 12.24 -14.32 27.03
C ASP A 385 13.07 -13.15 26.48
N ASN A 386 12.71 -12.63 25.31
CA ASN A 386 13.40 -11.52 24.66
C ASN A 386 12.74 -10.16 24.94
N LEU A 387 11.69 -10.15 25.77
CA LEU A 387 10.88 -8.99 26.08
C LEU A 387 10.81 -8.79 27.60
N ILE A 388 10.69 -7.54 28.03
CA ILE A 388 10.44 -7.19 29.43
C ILE A 388 9.41 -6.06 29.51
N ILE A 389 8.78 -5.94 30.67
CA ILE A 389 7.96 -4.79 31.05
C ILE A 389 8.82 -3.89 31.94
N THR A 390 9.03 -2.65 31.49
CA THR A 390 9.77 -1.62 32.24
C THR A 390 8.96 -1.13 33.45
N PRO A 391 9.57 -0.41 34.41
CA PRO A 391 8.84 0.19 35.54
C PRO A 391 7.69 1.11 35.12
N LYS A 392 7.73 1.64 33.90
CA LYS A 392 6.71 2.51 33.32
C LYS A 392 5.54 1.74 32.69
N GLY A 393 5.58 0.40 32.72
CA GLY A 393 4.58 -0.45 32.05
C GLY A 393 4.77 -0.56 30.54
N GLU A 394 5.94 -0.19 30.01
CA GLU A 394 6.23 -0.26 28.57
C GLU A 394 6.89 -1.60 28.22
N LEU A 395 6.60 -2.14 27.04
CA LEU A 395 7.29 -3.31 26.50
C LEU A 395 8.65 -2.89 25.92
N GLN A 396 9.71 -3.63 26.24
CA GLN A 396 11.07 -3.38 25.72
C GLN A 396 11.71 -4.69 25.23
N TYR A 397 12.44 -4.61 24.12
CA TYR A 397 13.18 -5.72 23.53
C TYR A 397 14.63 -5.76 24.01
N ILE A 398 15.07 -6.89 24.55
CA ILE A 398 16.37 -7.02 25.22
C ILE A 398 17.34 -7.99 24.54
N ASP A 399 16.89 -8.76 23.56
CA ASP A 399 17.75 -9.67 22.80
C ASP A 399 18.47 -8.94 21.66
N VAL A 400 19.38 -8.05 22.04
CA VAL A 400 20.15 -7.25 21.08
C VAL A 400 21.14 -8.14 20.33
N GLY A 401 21.04 -8.13 19.01
CA GLY A 401 21.87 -8.91 18.11
C GLY A 401 21.43 -8.71 16.66
N LYS A 402 21.81 -9.65 15.79
CA LYS A 402 21.54 -9.61 14.34
C LYS A 402 20.05 -9.60 13.96
N ASP A 403 19.16 -9.98 14.88
CA ASP A 403 17.71 -10.04 14.64
C ASP A 403 17.02 -8.66 14.72
N ILE A 404 17.75 -7.60 15.10
CA ILE A 404 17.31 -6.22 14.91
C ILE A 404 17.69 -5.81 13.48
N ARG A 405 16.68 -5.54 12.65
CA ARG A 405 16.85 -5.28 11.21
C ARG A 405 16.12 -3.99 10.81
N PRO A 406 16.51 -3.37 9.68
CA PRO A 406 15.72 -2.30 9.08
C PRO A 406 14.27 -2.74 8.81
N LEU A 407 13.33 -1.80 8.91
CA LEU A 407 11.93 -2.04 8.62
C LEU A 407 11.72 -2.50 7.19
N THR A 408 10.97 -3.58 7.03
CA THR A 408 10.35 -3.97 5.76
C THR A 408 8.89 -4.31 6.02
N SER A 409 8.03 -4.21 5.00
CA SER A 409 6.62 -4.60 5.06
C SER A 409 6.45 -6.05 5.52
N SER A 410 7.34 -6.95 5.05
CA SER A 410 7.35 -8.37 5.44
C SER A 410 7.77 -8.56 6.89
N TYR A 411 8.88 -7.95 7.32
CA TYR A 411 9.37 -8.08 8.68
C TYR A 411 8.39 -7.48 9.70
N PHE A 412 7.78 -6.34 9.37
CA PHE A 412 6.81 -5.71 10.25
C PHE A 412 5.57 -6.59 10.44
N ARG A 413 4.99 -7.10 9.35
CA ARG A 413 3.83 -8.00 9.40
C ARG A 413 4.12 -9.26 10.20
N ASP A 414 5.29 -9.87 9.97
CA ASP A 414 5.69 -11.09 10.67
C ASP A 414 5.94 -10.84 12.16
N MET A 415 6.61 -9.73 12.51
CA MET A 415 6.81 -9.28 13.89
C MET A 415 5.47 -9.04 14.60
N CYS A 416 4.54 -8.33 13.94
CA CYS A 416 3.19 -8.09 14.45
C CYS A 416 2.46 -9.41 14.69
N ALA A 417 2.51 -10.35 13.75
CA ALA A 417 1.83 -11.63 13.85
C ALA A 417 2.37 -12.47 15.02
N ARG A 418 3.70 -12.54 15.18
CA ARG A 418 4.35 -13.24 16.30
C ARG A 418 3.97 -12.62 17.63
N LEU A 419 4.07 -11.29 17.75
CA LEU A 419 3.74 -10.58 18.98
C LEU A 419 2.24 -10.68 19.32
N TYR A 420 1.36 -10.64 18.31
CA TYR A 420 -0.08 -10.86 18.47
C TYR A 420 -0.38 -12.28 18.97
N SER A 421 0.28 -13.30 18.39
CA SER A 421 0.11 -14.70 18.78
C SER A 421 0.49 -14.93 20.25
N ILE A 422 1.68 -14.49 20.67
CA ILE A 422 2.14 -14.71 22.04
C ILE A 422 1.50 -13.72 23.03
N GLY A 423 1.31 -12.47 22.65
CA GLY A 423 0.87 -11.41 23.56
C GLY A 423 -0.65 -11.36 23.74
N ILE A 424 -1.42 -11.44 22.65
CA ILE A 424 -2.89 -11.26 22.71
C ILE A 424 -3.60 -12.60 22.83
N LEU A 425 -3.26 -13.56 21.97
CA LEU A 425 -3.89 -14.89 22.02
C LEU A 425 -3.36 -15.73 23.19
N GLY A 426 -2.12 -15.47 23.63
CA GLY A 426 -1.47 -16.24 24.70
C GLY A 426 -0.82 -17.53 24.19
N ASN A 427 -0.65 -17.71 22.89
CA ASN A 427 -0.04 -18.92 22.35
C ASN A 427 1.42 -19.10 22.86
N SER A 428 1.94 -20.32 22.76
CA SER A 428 3.34 -20.58 23.08
C SER A 428 4.27 -19.88 22.10
N ASP A 429 5.50 -19.60 22.53
CA ASP A 429 6.47 -18.79 21.75
C ASP A 429 6.81 -19.40 20.38
N GLU A 430 6.71 -20.72 20.25
CA GLU A 430 6.98 -21.48 19.02
C GLU A 430 5.71 -21.81 18.22
N GLU A 431 4.51 -21.39 18.67
CA GLU A 431 3.27 -21.68 17.95
C GLU A 431 3.34 -21.11 16.52
N LEU A 432 3.70 -19.84 16.39
CA LEU A 432 3.77 -19.11 15.12
C LEU A 432 5.21 -18.75 14.78
N VAL A 433 5.90 -19.60 14.01
CA VAL A 433 7.27 -19.35 13.51
C VAL A 433 7.42 -19.77 12.04
N ARG A 434 8.55 -19.42 11.44
CA ARG A 434 8.86 -19.82 10.05
C ARG A 434 9.12 -21.33 9.95
N ARG A 435 8.38 -22.00 9.07
CA ARG A 435 8.48 -23.44 8.77
C ARG A 435 7.96 -23.76 7.37
N LYS A 436 8.36 -24.91 6.83
CA LYS A 436 7.90 -25.36 5.51
C LYS A 436 6.43 -25.75 5.56
N SER A 437 5.62 -25.16 4.68
CA SER A 437 4.20 -25.48 4.54
C SER A 437 3.76 -25.37 3.09
N TRP A 438 2.63 -26.01 2.77
CA TRP A 438 1.93 -25.86 1.49
C TRP A 438 0.95 -24.67 1.50
N ARG A 439 0.63 -24.13 2.69
CA ARG A 439 -0.18 -22.93 2.81
C ARG A 439 0.55 -21.73 2.23
N ARG A 440 -0.20 -20.76 1.73
CA ARG A 440 0.35 -19.44 1.40
C ARG A 440 0.54 -18.64 2.68
N GLN A 441 1.45 -17.69 2.63
CA GLN A 441 1.75 -16.82 3.76
C GLN A 441 0.52 -16.02 4.24
N ASP A 442 -0.30 -15.49 3.32
CA ASP A 442 -1.50 -14.73 3.68
C ASP A 442 -2.62 -15.65 4.20
N ASP A 443 -2.78 -16.86 3.66
CA ASP A 443 -3.73 -17.85 4.17
C ASP A 443 -3.39 -18.29 5.61
N ALA A 444 -2.11 -18.50 5.91
CA ALA A 444 -1.64 -18.84 7.25
C ALA A 444 -1.88 -17.72 8.26
N LEU A 445 -1.67 -16.46 7.86
CA LEU A 445 -1.92 -15.30 8.73
C LEU A 445 -3.42 -15.03 8.93
N LYS A 446 -4.26 -15.27 7.90
CA LYS A 446 -5.72 -15.18 8.02
C LYS A 446 -6.30 -16.24 8.95
N ALA A 447 -5.65 -17.40 9.05
CA ALA A 447 -6.04 -18.44 10.00
C ALA A 447 -5.79 -18.04 11.47
N LEU A 448 -4.94 -17.03 11.73
CA LEU A 448 -4.71 -16.50 13.07
C LEU A 448 -5.91 -15.65 13.53
N PRO A 449 -6.67 -16.06 14.56
CA PRO A 449 -7.94 -15.41 14.91
C PRO A 449 -7.79 -13.92 15.23
N GLY A 450 -8.51 -13.06 14.50
CA GLY A 450 -8.55 -11.61 14.73
C GLY A 450 -7.33 -10.81 14.21
N PHE A 451 -6.30 -11.48 13.71
CA PHE A 451 -5.05 -10.81 13.33
C PHE A 451 -5.21 -9.88 12.13
N GLU A 452 -6.04 -10.24 11.15
CA GLU A 452 -6.30 -9.39 9.97
C GLU A 452 -6.89 -8.03 10.38
N GLN A 453 -7.86 -8.03 11.29
CA GLN A 453 -8.49 -6.82 11.81
C GLN A 453 -7.50 -6.00 12.66
N PHE A 454 -6.74 -6.66 13.53
CA PHE A 454 -5.71 -6.01 14.34
C PHE A 454 -4.65 -5.32 13.48
N TYR A 455 -4.09 -6.03 12.50
CA TYR A 455 -3.04 -5.50 11.62
C TYR A 455 -3.56 -4.34 10.78
N ASN A 456 -4.77 -4.44 10.23
CA ASN A 456 -5.40 -3.35 9.48
C ASN A 456 -5.59 -2.10 10.35
N LYS A 457 -6.10 -2.26 11.58
CA LYS A 457 -6.28 -1.17 12.54
C LYS A 457 -4.94 -0.50 12.89
N LEU A 458 -3.89 -1.29 13.10
CA LEU A 458 -2.54 -0.80 13.37
C LEU A 458 -1.99 0.04 12.20
N ILE A 459 -2.08 -0.46 10.96
CA ILE A 459 -1.61 0.29 9.79
C ILE A 459 -2.42 1.57 9.58
N VAL A 460 -3.74 1.53 9.77
CA VAL A 460 -4.61 2.72 9.75
C VAL A 460 -4.15 3.77 10.78
N GLN A 461 -3.86 3.34 12.01
CA GLN A 461 -3.39 4.22 13.07
C GLN A 461 -2.00 4.82 12.79
N LEU A 462 -1.14 4.09 12.08
CA LEU A 462 0.18 4.57 11.67
C LEU A 462 0.12 5.62 10.55
N HIS A 463 -0.97 5.65 9.77
CA HIS A 463 -1.14 6.52 8.61
C HIS A 463 -2.52 7.20 8.59
N PRO A 464 -2.87 8.01 9.62
CA PRO A 464 -4.18 8.64 9.72
C PRO A 464 -4.51 9.54 8.51
N GLN A 465 -3.50 10.19 7.93
CA GLN A 465 -3.62 11.02 6.73
C GLN A 465 -4.12 10.26 5.48
N CYS A 466 -3.96 8.94 5.45
CA CYS A 466 -4.46 8.10 4.35
C CYS A 466 -5.95 7.79 4.49
N ILE A 467 -6.53 7.96 5.69
CA ILE A 467 -7.94 7.70 5.99
C ILE A 467 -8.75 8.98 6.10
N GLU A 468 -8.18 10.03 6.70
CA GLU A 468 -8.88 11.30 6.93
C GLU A 468 -9.22 11.99 5.62
N LEU A 469 -10.42 11.70 5.12
CA LEU A 469 -11.06 12.49 4.09
C LEU A 469 -11.64 13.74 4.76
N SER A 470 -10.78 14.71 5.09
CA SER A 470 -11.26 16.08 5.30
C SER A 470 -12.07 16.43 4.05
N SER A 471 -13.40 16.57 4.16
CA SER A 471 -14.21 17.07 3.06
C SER A 471 -13.65 18.44 2.71
N PRO A 472 -13.02 18.64 1.54
CA PRO A 472 -12.84 20.01 1.10
C PRO A 472 -14.26 20.55 0.97
N PRO A 473 -14.60 21.69 1.58
CA PRO A 473 -15.69 22.44 1.03
C PRO A 473 -15.26 22.73 -0.41
N LEU A 474 -15.86 22.02 -1.37
CA LEU A 474 -15.85 22.44 -2.77
C LEU A 474 -16.02 23.95 -2.77
N PRO A 475 -15.17 24.72 -3.47
CA PRO A 475 -15.24 26.17 -3.39
C PRO A 475 -16.67 26.64 -3.64
N LYS A 476 -17.29 27.21 -2.61
CA LYS A 476 -18.66 27.73 -2.69
C LYS A 476 -18.56 29.20 -3.02
N ALA A 477 -19.41 29.65 -3.94
CA ALA A 477 -19.56 31.07 -4.21
C ALA A 477 -19.85 31.82 -2.90
N SER A 478 -19.14 32.92 -2.68
CA SER A 478 -19.22 33.71 -1.46
C SER A 478 -20.59 34.37 -1.29
N PHE A 479 -21.27 34.71 -2.39
CA PHE A 479 -22.63 35.22 -2.38
C PHE A 479 -23.35 35.03 -3.72
N LYS A 480 -24.68 35.23 -3.70
CA LYS A 480 -25.56 35.21 -4.88
C LYS A 480 -26.00 36.65 -5.20
N SER A 481 -25.63 37.16 -6.38
CA SER A 481 -26.08 38.46 -6.86
C SER A 481 -27.57 38.41 -7.18
N LYS A 482 -28.36 39.27 -6.51
CA LYS A 482 -29.80 39.39 -6.80
C LYS A 482 -30.10 40.32 -7.98
N ALA A 483 -29.09 41.06 -8.46
CA ALA A 483 -29.25 42.10 -9.46
C ALA A 483 -28.86 41.67 -10.87
N VAL A 484 -28.23 40.49 -11.04
CA VAL A 484 -27.67 40.03 -12.32
C VAL A 484 -28.24 38.67 -12.71
N THR A 485 -28.75 38.57 -13.94
CA THR A 485 -29.06 37.30 -14.60
C THR A 485 -27.97 36.97 -15.62
N LEU A 486 -27.50 35.72 -15.65
CA LEU A 486 -26.69 35.22 -16.76
C LEU A 486 -27.61 34.74 -17.87
N MET A 487 -27.45 35.23 -19.09
CA MET A 487 -28.19 34.80 -20.28
C MET A 487 -27.23 34.26 -21.33
N ILE A 488 -27.33 32.95 -21.61
CA ILE A 488 -26.54 32.28 -22.63
C ILE A 488 -27.42 32.11 -23.87
N LYS A 489 -26.95 32.60 -25.02
CA LYS A 489 -27.70 32.56 -26.28
C LYS A 489 -27.26 31.39 -27.13
N ALA A 490 -28.23 30.65 -27.65
CA ALA A 490 -27.99 29.49 -28.49
C ALA A 490 -29.00 29.40 -29.63
N CYS A 491 -28.65 28.62 -30.65
CA CYS A 491 -29.51 28.31 -31.77
C CYS A 491 -29.33 26.86 -32.21
N GLY A 492 -30.10 26.42 -33.21
CA GLY A 492 -30.03 25.04 -33.70
C GLY A 492 -28.63 24.60 -34.17
N GLN A 493 -27.73 25.52 -34.54
CA GLN A 493 -26.38 25.16 -35.02
C GLN A 493 -25.46 24.63 -33.91
N ASP A 494 -25.77 24.94 -32.65
CA ASP A 494 -24.86 24.67 -31.53
C ASP A 494 -24.98 23.26 -30.96
N ALA A 495 -25.92 22.46 -31.48
CA ALA A 495 -26.30 21.15 -30.95
C ALA A 495 -25.12 20.23 -30.59
N LYS A 496 -24.05 20.23 -31.38
CA LYS A 496 -22.89 19.33 -31.17
C LYS A 496 -22.08 19.65 -29.91
N VAL A 497 -22.01 20.92 -29.51
CA VAL A 497 -21.15 21.40 -28.41
C VAL A 497 -21.95 21.94 -27.22
N PHE A 498 -23.28 21.93 -27.33
CA PHE A 498 -24.20 22.65 -26.45
C PHE A 498 -23.98 22.35 -24.97
N THR A 499 -24.09 21.09 -24.56
CA THR A 499 -23.93 20.69 -23.14
C THR A 499 -22.57 21.09 -22.57
N GLU A 500 -21.49 20.81 -23.29
CA GLU A 500 -20.11 21.12 -22.85
C GLU A 500 -19.90 22.63 -22.69
N GLN A 501 -20.39 23.42 -23.64
CA GLN A 501 -20.21 24.87 -23.65
C GLN A 501 -21.06 25.57 -22.58
N VAL A 502 -22.32 25.15 -22.37
CA VAL A 502 -23.13 25.68 -21.26
C VAL A 502 -22.44 25.37 -19.94
N ALA A 503 -21.98 24.13 -19.75
CA ALA A 503 -21.27 23.76 -18.53
C ALA A 503 -20.01 24.59 -18.31
N HIS A 504 -19.19 24.80 -19.35
CA HIS A 504 -18.01 25.66 -19.30
C HIS A 504 -18.36 27.08 -18.88
N ILE A 505 -19.31 27.72 -19.55
CA ILE A 505 -19.70 29.11 -19.26
C ILE A 505 -20.22 29.22 -17.83
N VAL A 506 -21.15 28.35 -17.42
CA VAL A 506 -21.76 28.42 -16.09
C VAL A 506 -20.71 28.21 -15.00
N THR A 507 -19.84 27.19 -15.10
CA THR A 507 -18.86 26.93 -14.04
C THR A 507 -17.77 27.99 -13.96
N GLN A 508 -17.28 28.50 -15.09
CA GLN A 508 -16.25 29.55 -15.13
C GLN A 508 -16.75 30.90 -14.59
N LEU A 509 -18.06 31.15 -14.66
CA LEU A 509 -18.67 32.41 -14.25
C LEU A 509 -19.32 32.35 -12.86
N SER A 510 -19.66 31.18 -12.35
CA SER A 510 -20.39 31.04 -11.07
C SER A 510 -19.50 31.11 -9.81
N TYR A 511 -18.26 31.56 -9.93
CA TYR A 511 -17.33 31.77 -8.81
C TYR A 511 -16.51 33.07 -9.01
N PRO A 512 -16.29 33.91 -7.97
CA PRO A 512 -16.72 33.74 -6.58
C PRO A 512 -18.19 34.15 -6.35
N VAL A 513 -18.88 34.65 -7.38
CA VAL A 513 -20.27 35.14 -7.32
C VAL A 513 -21.18 34.28 -8.19
N THR A 514 -22.39 34.02 -7.71
CA THR A 514 -23.46 33.36 -8.51
C THR A 514 -24.55 34.35 -8.94
N PHE A 515 -25.33 33.96 -9.95
CA PHE A 515 -26.36 34.79 -10.57
C PHE A 515 -27.71 34.64 -9.90
N ALA A 516 -28.60 35.63 -10.04
CA ALA A 516 -29.99 35.54 -9.59
C ALA A 516 -30.72 34.37 -10.28
N LYS A 517 -30.55 34.31 -11.61
CA LYS A 517 -30.99 33.26 -12.52
C LYS A 517 -29.93 33.02 -13.61
N VAL A 518 -29.83 31.79 -14.08
CA VAL A 518 -29.11 31.38 -15.30
C VAL A 518 -30.16 30.97 -16.35
N ILE A 519 -30.19 31.70 -17.46
CA ILE A 519 -31.19 31.56 -18.52
C ILE A 519 -30.51 31.11 -19.82
N LEU A 520 -31.07 30.09 -20.47
CA LEU A 520 -30.78 29.77 -21.86
C LEU A 520 -31.83 30.40 -22.77
N LEU A 521 -31.39 31.29 -23.66
CA LEU A 521 -32.22 31.88 -24.71
C LEU A 521 -31.96 31.15 -26.03
N ILE A 522 -32.98 30.47 -26.54
CA ILE A 522 -32.93 29.67 -27.76
C ILE A 522 -33.66 30.40 -28.88
N ASP A 523 -32.92 30.68 -29.97
CA ASP A 523 -33.51 31.08 -31.24
C ASP A 523 -34.02 29.84 -31.99
N PRO A 524 -35.34 29.71 -32.24
CA PRO A 524 -35.90 28.56 -32.94
C PRO A 524 -35.68 28.59 -34.46
N TYR A 525 -35.01 29.62 -35.00
CA TYR A 525 -34.77 29.74 -36.43
C TYR A 525 -34.06 28.51 -36.99
N GLN A 526 -34.60 27.95 -38.08
CA GLN A 526 -34.07 26.75 -38.75
C GLN A 526 -33.53 27.04 -40.17
N GLY A 527 -33.64 28.28 -40.65
CA GLY A 527 -33.20 28.69 -41.99
C GLY A 527 -31.69 28.90 -42.10
N GLU A 528 -31.24 29.53 -43.18
CA GLU A 528 -29.82 29.86 -43.35
C GLU A 528 -29.38 30.98 -42.40
N PHE A 529 -28.38 30.67 -41.58
CA PHE A 529 -27.84 31.62 -40.60
C PHE A 529 -26.85 32.57 -41.29
N LEU A 530 -26.76 33.82 -40.81
CA LEU A 530 -25.79 34.82 -41.31
C LEU A 530 -24.36 34.28 -41.44
N ARG A 531 -23.95 33.37 -40.53
CA ARG A 531 -22.65 32.69 -40.56
C ARG A 531 -22.83 31.20 -40.27
N GLN A 532 -23.28 30.44 -41.26
CA GLN A 532 -23.47 29.00 -41.12
C GLN A 532 -22.16 28.26 -40.81
N TYR A 533 -22.13 27.43 -39.77
CA TYR A 533 -20.99 26.53 -39.50
C TYR A 533 -21.38 25.07 -39.22
N ALA A 534 -22.63 24.81 -38.87
CA ALA A 534 -23.19 23.47 -38.70
C ALA A 534 -24.65 23.44 -39.14
N LYS A 535 -25.17 22.25 -39.48
CA LYS A 535 -26.60 22.06 -39.78
C LYS A 535 -27.41 22.26 -38.50
N ALA A 536 -28.52 23.00 -38.58
CA ALA A 536 -29.39 23.20 -37.43
C ALA A 536 -30.03 21.89 -36.94
N ASN A 537 -30.01 21.68 -35.63
CA ASN A 537 -30.71 20.62 -34.93
C ASN A 537 -31.33 21.18 -33.64
N LEU A 538 -32.45 21.89 -33.80
CA LEU A 538 -33.17 22.53 -32.70
C LEU A 538 -33.70 21.51 -31.68
N ALA A 539 -34.16 20.33 -32.14
CA ALA A 539 -34.69 19.30 -31.26
C ALA A 539 -33.63 18.83 -30.24
N SER A 540 -32.41 18.57 -30.70
CA SER A 540 -31.30 18.18 -29.83
C SER A 540 -30.88 19.30 -28.87
N VAL A 541 -30.93 20.55 -29.30
CA VAL A 541 -30.65 21.71 -28.43
C VAL A 541 -31.67 21.80 -27.29
N ILE A 542 -32.96 21.63 -27.59
CA ILE A 542 -34.02 21.66 -26.57
C ILE A 542 -33.89 20.49 -25.59
N GLU A 543 -33.65 19.27 -26.09
CA GLU A 543 -33.44 18.08 -25.25
C GLU A 543 -32.25 18.24 -24.29
N GLN A 544 -31.12 18.73 -24.79
CA GLN A 544 -29.95 19.01 -23.96
C GLN A 544 -30.21 20.14 -22.96
N ALA A 545 -30.96 21.18 -23.35
CA ALA A 545 -31.33 22.27 -22.45
C ALA A 545 -32.19 21.78 -21.27
N GLU A 546 -33.20 20.95 -21.53
CA GLU A 546 -34.02 20.36 -20.46
C GLU A 546 -33.17 19.47 -19.54
N THR A 547 -32.25 18.67 -20.09
CA THR A 547 -31.31 17.86 -19.29
C THR A 547 -30.46 18.74 -18.35
N LEU A 548 -29.93 19.86 -18.85
CA LEU A 548 -29.13 20.80 -18.04
C LEU A 548 -29.95 21.48 -16.94
N LYS A 549 -31.23 21.74 -17.20
CA LYS A 549 -32.18 22.29 -16.22
C LYS A 549 -32.53 21.28 -15.14
N GLU A 550 -32.78 20.03 -15.52
CA GLU A 550 -33.02 18.92 -14.59
C GLU A 550 -31.79 18.68 -13.68
N GLN A 551 -30.58 18.83 -14.22
CA GLN A 551 -29.33 18.78 -13.45
C GLN A 551 -29.07 20.02 -12.58
N GLY A 552 -29.90 21.06 -12.68
CA GLY A 552 -29.78 22.29 -11.90
C GLY A 552 -28.63 23.21 -12.32
N LEU A 553 -28.05 23.01 -13.50
CA LEU A 553 -26.98 23.88 -14.02
C LEU A 553 -27.53 25.20 -14.58
N ILE A 554 -28.79 25.19 -15.00
CA ILE A 554 -29.53 26.37 -15.45
C ILE A 554 -30.89 26.43 -14.76
N ASP A 555 -31.47 27.63 -14.65
CA ASP A 555 -32.76 27.84 -13.98
C ASP A 555 -33.94 27.89 -14.97
N THR A 556 -33.73 28.42 -16.18
CA THR A 556 -34.84 28.70 -17.12
C THR A 556 -34.41 28.57 -18.57
N ILE A 557 -35.31 28.02 -19.39
CA ILE A 557 -35.17 27.90 -20.84
C ILE A 557 -36.21 28.83 -21.47
N LEU A 558 -35.77 29.72 -22.35
CA LEU A 558 -36.60 30.64 -23.10
C LEU A 558 -36.46 30.33 -24.58
N ILE A 559 -37.52 29.83 -25.21
CA ILE A 559 -37.57 29.64 -26.66
C ILE A 559 -38.32 30.84 -27.23
N ALA A 560 -37.66 31.62 -28.09
CA ALA A 560 -38.30 32.80 -28.67
C ALA A 560 -39.54 32.40 -29.50
N PRO A 561 -40.69 33.08 -29.35
CA PRO A 561 -41.90 32.70 -30.07
C PRO A 561 -41.81 33.08 -31.55
N SER A 562 -42.55 32.35 -32.39
CA SER A 562 -42.68 32.64 -33.82
C SER A 562 -44.01 33.33 -34.18
N GLU A 563 -44.85 33.62 -33.19
CA GLU A 563 -46.16 34.23 -33.39
C GLU A 563 -46.05 35.70 -33.85
N PRO A 564 -46.62 36.06 -35.02
CA PRO A 564 -46.52 37.43 -35.55
C PRO A 564 -47.05 38.52 -34.60
N SER A 565 -48.10 38.24 -33.82
CA SER A 565 -48.67 39.17 -32.85
C SER A 565 -47.68 39.55 -31.75
N ILE A 566 -46.93 38.57 -31.22
CA ILE A 566 -45.90 38.80 -30.20
C ILE A 566 -44.70 39.55 -30.80
N ILE A 567 -44.32 39.22 -32.04
CA ILE A 567 -43.23 39.90 -32.76
C ILE A 567 -43.56 41.37 -32.98
N MET A 568 -44.74 41.67 -33.52
CA MET A 568 -45.21 43.04 -33.75
C MET A 568 -45.31 43.83 -32.45
N ALA A 569 -45.84 43.24 -31.37
CA ALA A 569 -45.93 43.92 -30.07
C ALA A 569 -44.54 44.25 -29.48
N THR A 570 -43.59 43.33 -29.62
CA THR A 570 -42.20 43.54 -29.15
C THR A 570 -41.50 44.61 -29.98
N TYR A 571 -41.66 44.60 -31.31
CA TYR A 571 -41.09 45.64 -32.18
C TYR A 571 -41.78 47.00 -32.06
N GLU A 572 -43.08 47.05 -31.75
CA GLU A 572 -43.76 48.29 -31.42
C GLU A 572 -43.15 48.91 -30.17
N LYS A 573 -42.95 48.09 -29.12
CA LYS A 573 -42.33 48.53 -27.86
C LYS A 573 -40.88 48.99 -28.05
N TRP A 574 -40.06 48.21 -28.74
CA TRP A 574 -38.63 48.47 -28.86
C TRP A 574 -38.28 49.51 -29.94
N PHE A 575 -39.00 49.50 -31.06
CA PHE A 575 -38.62 50.26 -32.26
C PHE A 575 -39.75 51.14 -32.82
N GLY A 576 -40.94 51.15 -32.21
CA GLY A 576 -42.08 51.95 -32.69
C GLY A 576 -42.73 51.44 -33.98
N HIS A 577 -42.43 50.21 -34.40
CA HIS A 577 -42.92 49.65 -35.68
C HIS A 577 -43.95 48.54 -35.49
N LYS A 578 -45.15 48.73 -36.05
CA LYS A 578 -46.26 47.75 -35.98
C LYS A 578 -46.32 46.76 -37.14
N GLY A 579 -45.60 47.01 -38.24
CA GLY A 579 -45.76 46.26 -39.50
C GLY A 579 -44.73 45.15 -39.77
N CYS A 580 -43.77 44.93 -38.86
CA CYS A 580 -42.70 43.96 -39.05
C CYS A 580 -43.00 42.65 -38.30
N THR A 581 -42.92 41.52 -39.01
CA THR A 581 -43.30 40.19 -38.49
C THR A 581 -42.16 39.19 -38.52
N GLU A 582 -41.02 39.53 -39.10
CA GLU A 582 -39.87 38.63 -39.24
C GLU A 582 -38.91 38.76 -38.05
N THR A 583 -38.33 37.64 -37.62
CA THR A 583 -37.45 37.59 -36.43
C THR A 583 -36.01 38.03 -36.71
N HIS A 584 -35.62 38.12 -37.98
CA HIS A 584 -34.26 38.37 -38.46
C HIS A 584 -34.20 39.55 -39.44
N THR A 585 -33.04 40.21 -39.50
CA THR A 585 -32.77 41.29 -40.46
C THR A 585 -32.71 40.76 -41.91
N PRO A 586 -32.68 41.63 -42.95
CA PRO A 586 -32.50 41.19 -44.34
C PRO A 586 -31.20 40.40 -44.59
N LYS A 587 -30.19 40.55 -43.72
CA LYS A 587 -28.94 39.77 -43.78
C LYS A 587 -28.99 38.49 -42.92
N ASN A 588 -30.17 38.07 -42.46
CA ASN A 588 -30.36 36.93 -41.55
C ASN A 588 -29.59 37.05 -40.22
N ALA A 589 -29.35 38.26 -39.73
CA ALA A 589 -28.88 38.47 -38.35
C ALA A 589 -30.05 38.40 -37.37
N PRO A 590 -29.95 37.67 -36.24
CA PRO A 590 -31.02 37.58 -35.25
C PRO A 590 -31.29 38.94 -34.61
N LEU A 591 -32.56 39.29 -34.50
CA LEU A 591 -33.01 40.53 -33.88
C LEU A 591 -34.06 40.25 -32.80
N PHE A 592 -35.21 39.71 -33.20
CA PHE A 592 -36.35 39.48 -32.32
C PHE A 592 -36.02 38.61 -31.09
N PRO A 593 -35.35 37.44 -31.24
CA PRO A 593 -35.12 36.54 -30.09
C PRO A 593 -34.43 37.25 -28.93
N GLN A 594 -33.47 38.12 -29.22
CA GLN A 594 -32.65 38.81 -28.23
C GLN A 594 -33.43 39.91 -27.49
N VAL A 595 -34.14 40.79 -28.22
CA VAL A 595 -34.95 41.84 -27.58
C VAL A 595 -36.15 41.27 -26.82
N TRP A 596 -36.75 40.18 -27.33
CA TRP A 596 -37.79 39.45 -26.62
C TRP A 596 -37.23 38.80 -25.34
N GLY A 597 -36.04 38.18 -25.41
CA GLY A 597 -35.36 37.61 -24.25
C GLY A 597 -35.06 38.65 -23.16
N PHE A 598 -34.59 39.85 -23.54
CA PHE A 598 -34.37 40.95 -22.59
C PHE A 598 -35.66 41.41 -21.88
N ASP A 599 -36.81 41.26 -22.53
CA ASP A 599 -38.10 41.55 -21.90
C ASP A 599 -38.51 40.50 -20.86
N GLN A 600 -37.99 39.28 -20.95
CA GLN A 600 -38.24 38.22 -19.97
C GLN A 600 -37.35 38.33 -18.71
N VAL A 601 -36.30 39.16 -18.76
CA VAL A 601 -35.38 39.35 -17.62
C VAL A 601 -35.97 40.36 -16.63
N GLU A 602 -36.10 39.92 -15.38
CA GLU A 602 -36.65 40.69 -14.25
C GLU A 602 -35.58 41.48 -13.47
N THR A 603 -34.32 41.03 -13.55
CA THR A 603 -33.19 41.67 -12.86
C THR A 603 -32.79 42.98 -13.54
N THR A 604 -32.10 43.85 -12.79
CA THR A 604 -31.62 45.14 -13.33
C THR A 604 -30.59 44.93 -14.43
N TYR A 605 -29.67 43.99 -14.22
CA TYR A 605 -28.60 43.70 -15.15
C TYR A 605 -28.74 42.31 -15.76
N VAL A 606 -28.41 42.20 -17.05
CA VAL A 606 -28.17 40.91 -17.70
C VAL A 606 -26.72 40.84 -18.13
N LEU A 607 -26.01 39.79 -17.69
CA LEU A 607 -24.75 39.39 -18.29
C LEU A 607 -25.09 38.44 -19.43
N GLN A 608 -24.97 38.89 -20.67
CA GLN A 608 -25.33 38.11 -21.84
C GLN A 608 -24.10 37.65 -22.61
N CYS A 609 -24.11 36.40 -23.08
CA CYS A 609 -23.04 35.87 -23.92
C CYS A 609 -23.55 34.92 -25.02
N ASP A 610 -22.77 34.80 -26.09
CA ASP A 610 -22.93 33.74 -27.08
C ASP A 610 -22.44 32.40 -26.48
N LEU A 611 -23.04 31.29 -26.89
CA LEU A 611 -22.71 29.95 -26.37
C LEU A 611 -21.28 29.50 -26.70
N ASP A 612 -20.66 30.03 -27.75
CA ASP A 612 -19.34 29.62 -28.22
C ASP A 612 -18.17 30.37 -27.57
N VAL A 613 -18.43 31.30 -26.65
CA VAL A 613 -17.34 31.98 -25.92
C VAL A 613 -16.59 31.03 -25.00
N LEU A 614 -15.27 31.24 -24.93
CA LEU A 614 -14.37 30.56 -24.01
C LEU A 614 -13.96 31.55 -22.91
N VAL A 615 -14.40 31.29 -21.69
CA VAL A 615 -14.03 32.08 -20.50
C VAL A 615 -12.71 31.61 -19.92
N GLY A 616 -11.81 32.55 -19.63
CA GLY A 616 -10.57 32.31 -18.90
C GLY A 616 -10.47 33.05 -17.58
N ARG A 617 -9.87 32.38 -16.59
CA ARG A 617 -9.75 32.84 -15.20
C ARG A 617 -8.30 32.74 -14.74
N ARG A 618 -7.55 33.84 -14.85
CA ARG A 618 -6.20 33.95 -14.26
C ARG A 618 -6.26 33.99 -12.73
N ASN A 619 -7.35 34.53 -12.20
CA ASN A 619 -7.67 34.51 -10.78
C ASN A 619 -9.15 34.14 -10.56
N TRP A 620 -9.36 33.04 -9.84
CA TRP A 620 -10.70 32.57 -9.50
C TRP A 620 -11.40 33.45 -8.44
N GLN A 621 -10.66 34.23 -7.64
CA GLN A 621 -11.23 35.15 -6.65
C GLN A 621 -11.66 36.51 -7.22
N HIS A 622 -11.40 36.78 -8.50
CA HIS A 622 -11.79 38.04 -9.13
C HIS A 622 -13.32 38.17 -9.24
N ASP A 623 -13.90 39.15 -8.54
CA ASP A 623 -15.31 39.52 -8.65
C ASP A 623 -15.55 40.47 -9.84
N TYR A 624 -15.49 39.90 -11.03
CA TYR A 624 -15.69 40.62 -12.28
C TYR A 624 -17.10 41.24 -12.39
N ILE A 625 -18.10 40.75 -11.65
CA ILE A 625 -19.46 41.30 -11.65
C ILE A 625 -19.49 42.63 -10.92
N ALA A 626 -18.85 42.72 -9.75
CA ALA A 626 -18.75 43.96 -9.00
C ALA A 626 -18.08 45.05 -9.84
N ASP A 627 -16.96 44.73 -10.50
CA ASP A 627 -16.25 45.65 -11.39
C ASP A 627 -17.13 46.19 -12.52
N MET A 628 -17.87 45.31 -13.20
CA MET A 628 -18.76 45.71 -14.29
C MET A 628 -19.97 46.51 -13.81
N ILE A 629 -20.52 46.21 -12.63
CA ILE A 629 -21.62 47.00 -12.02
C ILE A 629 -21.11 48.39 -11.63
N TYR A 630 -19.93 48.47 -11.01
CA TYR A 630 -19.30 49.74 -10.65
C TYR A 630 -19.09 50.63 -11.88
N ALA A 631 -18.62 50.04 -12.99
CA ALA A 631 -18.49 50.75 -14.26
C ALA A 631 -19.83 51.24 -14.85
N CYS A 632 -20.95 50.59 -14.51
CA CYS A 632 -22.30 50.99 -14.89
C CYS A 632 -22.94 52.07 -13.99
N GLU A 633 -22.31 52.45 -12.87
CA GLU A 633 -22.90 53.44 -11.95
C GLU A 633 -23.25 54.79 -12.62
N PRO A 634 -22.38 55.41 -13.44
CA PRO A 634 -22.69 56.66 -14.13
C PRO A 634 -23.96 56.53 -14.97
N LYS A 635 -24.89 57.48 -14.84
CA LYS A 635 -26.24 57.42 -15.42
C LYS A 635 -26.27 57.33 -16.96
N ASP A 636 -25.21 57.79 -17.61
CA ASP A 636 -25.03 57.78 -19.05
C ASP A 636 -24.52 56.44 -19.60
N VAL A 637 -24.15 55.48 -18.73
CA VAL A 637 -23.66 54.15 -19.12
C VAL A 637 -24.82 53.16 -19.17
N LEU A 638 -24.95 52.46 -20.32
CA LEU A 638 -25.97 51.42 -20.53
C LEU A 638 -25.42 49.99 -20.57
N ALA A 639 -24.12 49.84 -20.88
CA ALA A 639 -23.51 48.53 -21.09
C ALA A 639 -22.01 48.56 -20.85
N VAL A 640 -21.45 47.44 -20.40
CA VAL A 640 -20.01 47.21 -20.22
C VAL A 640 -19.65 45.91 -20.92
N GLY A 641 -18.67 45.96 -21.83
CA GLY A 641 -18.15 44.75 -22.48
C GLY A 641 -17.29 43.94 -21.52
N PHE A 642 -17.36 42.61 -21.59
CA PHE A 642 -16.49 41.74 -20.82
C PHE A 642 -15.03 41.88 -21.28
N ASN A 643 -14.06 41.59 -20.40
CA ASN A 643 -12.65 41.76 -20.74
C ASN A 643 -12.20 40.76 -21.82
N ILE A 644 -11.18 41.14 -22.57
CA ILE A 644 -10.48 40.30 -23.54
C ILE A 644 -9.08 40.00 -22.99
N PRO A 645 -8.35 38.99 -23.51
CA PRO A 645 -6.97 38.73 -23.13
C PRO A 645 -6.11 39.99 -23.28
N LYS A 646 -5.31 40.30 -22.25
CA LYS A 646 -4.39 41.44 -22.25
C LYS A 646 -2.97 41.02 -21.95
N SER A 647 -2.03 41.67 -22.61
CA SER A 647 -0.60 41.48 -22.37
C SER A 647 -0.16 41.96 -20.99
N SER A 648 -0.82 42.99 -20.45
CA SER A 648 -0.63 43.51 -19.11
C SER A 648 -1.64 42.89 -18.14
N PRO A 649 -1.23 42.51 -16.91
CA PRO A 649 -2.17 42.11 -15.86
C PRO A 649 -2.83 43.32 -15.17
N CYS A 650 -2.44 44.55 -15.50
CA CYS A 650 -2.96 45.74 -14.84
C CYS A 650 -4.42 46.03 -15.22
N PHE A 651 -5.15 46.63 -14.28
CA PHE A 651 -6.49 47.18 -14.53
C PHE A 651 -6.47 48.19 -15.68
N ASN A 652 -7.35 48.01 -16.66
CA ASN A 652 -7.52 48.95 -17.76
C ASN A 652 -8.69 49.88 -17.46
N PRO A 653 -8.48 51.20 -17.34
CA PRO A 653 -9.59 52.13 -17.11
C PRO A 653 -10.72 51.97 -18.11
N TYR A 654 -11.96 51.89 -17.60
CA TYR A 654 -13.14 51.84 -18.44
C TYR A 654 -13.26 53.12 -19.28
N HIS A 655 -13.43 52.96 -20.59
CA HIS A 655 -13.53 54.06 -21.55
C HIS A 655 -14.63 53.78 -22.58
N GLY A 656 -15.05 54.86 -23.26
CA GLY A 656 -16.10 54.84 -24.28
C GLY A 656 -16.86 56.16 -24.25
N SER A 657 -16.78 56.91 -25.34
CA SER A 657 -17.51 58.14 -25.59
C SER A 657 -18.95 57.83 -26.04
N PRO A 658 -19.88 58.80 -26.00
CA PRO A 658 -21.25 58.56 -26.43
C PRO A 658 -21.37 57.97 -27.84
N GLY A 659 -21.99 56.79 -27.94
CA GLY A 659 -22.13 56.03 -29.18
C GLY A 659 -20.83 55.48 -29.81
N GLU A 660 -19.67 55.61 -29.16
CA GLU A 660 -18.38 55.12 -29.66
C GLU A 660 -18.42 53.59 -29.86
N PHE A 661 -18.78 52.87 -28.80
CA PHE A 661 -18.93 51.43 -28.83
C PHE A 661 -20.39 51.02 -28.92
N ALA A 662 -20.68 50.01 -29.74
CA ALA A 662 -21.91 49.25 -29.60
C ALA A 662 -21.83 48.42 -28.29
N PRO A 663 -22.97 48.18 -27.61
CA PRO A 663 -23.04 47.17 -26.55
C PRO A 663 -22.40 45.85 -27.02
N GLU A 664 -21.56 45.23 -26.18
CA GLU A 664 -20.89 43.99 -26.57
C GLU A 664 -21.91 42.87 -26.73
N VAL A 665 -21.92 42.26 -27.91
CA VAL A 665 -22.93 41.26 -28.26
C VAL A 665 -22.49 39.88 -27.86
N ARG A 666 -21.19 39.59 -27.93
CA ARG A 666 -20.65 38.25 -27.66
C ARG A 666 -20.56 37.96 -26.19
N PHE A 667 -20.20 38.99 -25.40
CA PHE A 667 -20.13 38.88 -23.95
C PHE A 667 -20.12 40.28 -23.29
N GLY A 668 -21.23 40.66 -22.65
CA GLY A 668 -21.31 41.96 -21.97
C GLY A 668 -22.43 42.05 -20.92
N LEU A 669 -22.25 42.96 -19.97
CA LEU A 669 -23.24 43.33 -18.96
C LEU A 669 -24.07 44.50 -19.49
N LEU A 670 -25.40 44.37 -19.45
CA LEU A 670 -26.35 45.40 -19.88
C LEU A 670 -27.22 45.83 -18.70
N ASP A 671 -27.44 47.13 -18.52
CA ASP A 671 -28.48 47.66 -17.62
C ASP A 671 -29.83 47.69 -18.37
N LEU A 672 -30.61 46.63 -18.21
CA LEU A 672 -31.87 46.48 -18.95
C LEU A 672 -32.92 47.49 -18.50
N ARG A 673 -32.87 47.96 -17.26
CA ARG A 673 -33.79 49.00 -16.79
C ARG A 673 -33.54 50.30 -17.55
N ARG A 674 -32.30 50.76 -17.60
CA ARG A 674 -31.94 51.99 -18.32
C ARG A 674 -32.15 51.86 -19.82
N ILE A 675 -31.86 50.69 -20.41
CA ILE A 675 -32.13 50.45 -21.83
C ILE A 675 -33.64 50.54 -22.12
N LYS A 676 -34.49 49.93 -21.28
CA LYS A 676 -35.95 50.00 -21.41
C LYS A 676 -36.46 51.45 -21.30
N ASP A 677 -35.86 52.27 -20.45
CA ASP A 677 -36.17 53.71 -20.33
C ASP A 677 -35.80 54.52 -21.59
N GLN A 678 -35.01 53.95 -22.50
CA GLN A 678 -34.70 54.58 -23.81
C GLN A 678 -35.67 54.17 -24.91
N LEU A 679 -36.55 53.20 -24.71
CA LEU A 679 -37.42 52.71 -25.77
C LEU A 679 -38.64 53.64 -25.99
N PRO A 680 -39.15 53.74 -27.23
CA PRO A 680 -38.63 53.12 -28.45
C PRO A 680 -37.38 53.83 -29.00
N ILE A 681 -36.58 53.09 -29.77
CA ILE A 681 -35.39 53.59 -30.49
C ILE A 681 -35.51 53.33 -32.01
N ASP A 682 -34.91 54.18 -32.84
CA ASP A 682 -35.07 54.06 -34.30
C ASP A 682 -34.41 52.80 -34.87
N ASN A 683 -35.15 52.06 -35.69
CA ASN A 683 -34.63 50.96 -36.51
C ASN A 683 -35.39 50.90 -37.85
N PRO A 684 -34.79 51.31 -38.98
CA PRO A 684 -35.52 51.44 -40.23
C PRO A 684 -36.11 50.11 -40.74
N PRO A 685 -37.38 50.08 -41.20
CA PRO A 685 -37.99 48.90 -41.80
C PRO A 685 -37.54 48.71 -43.25
N ALA A 686 -37.46 47.45 -43.68
CA ALA A 686 -37.29 47.01 -45.06
C ALA A 686 -38.31 45.90 -45.34
N GLY A 687 -39.48 46.27 -45.87
CA GLY A 687 -40.62 45.37 -46.01
C GLY A 687 -41.16 44.94 -44.64
N ASN A 688 -41.25 43.63 -44.39
CA ASN A 688 -41.67 43.04 -43.12
C ASN A 688 -40.51 42.80 -42.12
N ARG A 689 -39.30 43.27 -42.43
CA ARG A 689 -38.07 43.13 -41.62
C ARG A 689 -37.60 44.49 -41.10
N LEU A 690 -36.85 44.49 -40.01
CA LEU A 690 -36.05 45.64 -39.55
C LEU A 690 -34.59 45.50 -40.03
N THR A 691 -33.94 46.61 -40.33
CA THR A 691 -32.62 46.60 -41.01
C THR A 691 -31.44 46.48 -40.07
N LEU A 692 -31.49 47.11 -38.89
CA LEU A 692 -30.39 47.10 -37.92
C LEU A 692 -30.57 45.98 -36.89
N THR A 693 -29.45 45.44 -36.40
CA THR A 693 -29.41 44.62 -35.18
C THR A 693 -29.69 45.49 -33.95
N TRP A 694 -30.17 44.90 -32.85
CA TRP A 694 -30.57 45.66 -31.65
C TRP A 694 -29.45 46.55 -31.10
N HIS A 695 -28.22 46.05 -31.08
CA HIS A 695 -27.06 46.76 -30.54
C HIS A 695 -26.61 47.91 -31.44
N ARG A 696 -26.84 47.82 -32.77
CA ARG A 696 -26.55 48.91 -33.70
C ARG A 696 -27.63 49.99 -33.66
N ALA A 697 -28.90 49.61 -33.55
CA ALA A 697 -29.99 50.55 -33.28
C ALA A 697 -29.76 51.29 -31.95
N LEU A 698 -29.39 50.55 -30.89
CA LEU A 698 -29.09 51.14 -29.59
C LEU A 698 -27.85 52.04 -29.64
N GLN A 699 -26.78 51.63 -30.32
CA GLN A 699 -25.58 52.49 -30.51
C GLN A 699 -25.93 53.81 -31.20
N ALA A 700 -26.79 53.79 -32.22
CA ALA A 700 -27.23 55.00 -32.91
C ALA A 700 -28.01 55.93 -31.97
N ALA A 701 -28.95 55.38 -31.19
CA ALA A 701 -29.70 56.12 -30.18
C ALA A 701 -28.78 56.69 -29.07
N MET A 702 -27.81 55.90 -28.62
CA MET A 702 -26.82 56.30 -27.63
C MET A 702 -26.02 57.52 -28.08
N LYS A 703 -25.58 57.55 -29.35
CA LYS A 703 -24.87 58.69 -29.93
C LYS A 703 -25.71 59.98 -29.89
N GLN A 704 -26.99 59.88 -30.18
CA GLN A 704 -27.90 61.04 -30.18
C GLN A 704 -28.25 61.52 -28.77
N ARG A 705 -28.29 60.60 -27.79
CA ARG A 705 -28.79 60.87 -26.43
C ARG A 705 -27.68 61.06 -25.39
N GLY A 706 -26.41 61.09 -25.81
CA GLY A 706 -25.28 61.25 -24.90
C GLY A 706 -25.02 60.03 -24.01
N LEU A 707 -25.44 58.83 -24.43
CA LEU A 707 -25.28 57.59 -23.68
C LEU A 707 -24.11 56.76 -24.23
N ARG A 708 -23.53 55.90 -23.41
CA ARG A 708 -22.30 55.18 -23.78
C ARG A 708 -22.27 53.73 -23.29
N ALA A 709 -21.49 52.94 -24.00
CA ALA A 709 -21.08 51.59 -23.60
C ALA A 709 -19.58 51.62 -23.35
N LEU A 710 -19.12 50.89 -22.36
CA LEU A 710 -17.74 50.91 -21.93
C LEU A 710 -16.98 49.65 -22.33
N ARG A 711 -15.66 49.79 -22.44
CA ARG A 711 -14.65 48.73 -22.58
C ARG A 711 -13.51 49.01 -21.61
N GLY A 712 -12.82 47.98 -21.15
CA GLY A 712 -11.83 48.08 -20.07
C GLY A 712 -12.20 47.12 -18.93
N GLY A 713 -11.49 47.23 -17.80
CA GLY A 713 -11.63 46.37 -16.64
C GLY A 713 -10.35 45.60 -16.31
N ASP A 714 -10.45 44.75 -15.29
CA ASP A 714 -9.37 43.87 -14.84
C ASP A 714 -9.26 42.62 -15.74
N PRO A 715 -8.11 42.41 -16.43
CA PRO A 715 -7.93 41.28 -17.35
C PRO A 715 -7.74 39.92 -16.67
N GLN A 716 -7.86 39.82 -15.34
CA GLN A 716 -7.81 38.55 -14.60
C GLN A 716 -8.98 37.60 -14.95
N SER A 717 -10.05 38.11 -15.55
CA SER A 717 -11.12 37.30 -16.13
C SER A 717 -11.48 37.85 -17.50
N TYR A 718 -11.44 37.01 -18.52
CA TYR A 718 -11.58 37.42 -19.92
C TYR A 718 -12.34 36.39 -20.74
N TYR A 719 -12.72 36.76 -21.96
CA TYR A 719 -13.29 35.83 -22.94
C TYR A 719 -12.53 35.82 -24.26
N VAL A 720 -12.59 34.68 -24.93
CA VAL A 720 -12.10 34.46 -26.28
C VAL A 720 -13.24 33.86 -27.10
N HIS A 721 -13.42 34.31 -28.34
CA HIS A 721 -14.47 33.84 -29.24
C HIS A 721 -13.84 33.07 -30.43
N PRO A 722 -14.10 31.77 -30.57
CA PRO A 722 -13.65 30.99 -31.72
C PRO A 722 -14.45 31.36 -32.99
N SER A 723 -13.78 31.90 -34.00
CA SER A 723 -14.37 32.14 -35.32
C SER A 723 -14.91 30.85 -35.95
N ASN A 724 -16.07 30.94 -36.60
CA ASN A 724 -16.76 29.78 -37.21
C ASN A 724 -15.88 28.96 -38.16
N GLU A 725 -15.01 29.62 -38.92
CA GLU A 725 -14.08 28.97 -39.85
C GLU A 725 -13.01 28.11 -39.16
N HIS A 726 -12.69 28.36 -37.89
CA HIS A 726 -11.64 27.64 -37.15
C HIS A 726 -12.20 26.53 -36.23
N LYS A 727 -13.53 26.43 -36.05
CA LYS A 727 -14.16 25.48 -35.10
C LYS A 727 -13.88 24.00 -35.40
N HIS A 728 -13.39 23.66 -36.59
CA HIS A 728 -13.05 22.30 -37.00
C HIS A 728 -11.61 21.89 -36.64
N LEU A 729 -10.76 22.85 -36.21
CA LEU A 729 -9.36 22.60 -35.89
C LEU A 729 -9.22 21.82 -34.59
N LEU A 730 -8.38 20.78 -34.57
CA LEU A 730 -8.18 19.89 -33.41
C LEU A 730 -7.56 20.63 -32.20
N GLU A 731 -6.69 21.59 -32.46
CA GLU A 731 -6.03 22.44 -31.46
C GLU A 731 -7.00 23.29 -30.63
N LEU A 732 -8.25 23.50 -31.09
CA LEU A 732 -9.27 24.21 -30.32
C LEU A 732 -9.56 23.51 -28.98
N SER A 733 -9.45 22.19 -28.91
CA SER A 733 -9.66 21.43 -27.67
C SER A 733 -8.61 21.77 -26.61
N VAL A 734 -7.33 21.89 -27.03
CA VAL A 734 -6.21 22.29 -26.16
C VAL A 734 -6.34 23.77 -25.78
N ALA A 735 -6.67 24.63 -26.74
CA ALA A 735 -6.87 26.05 -26.48
C ALA A 735 -8.03 26.28 -25.48
N ARG A 736 -9.14 25.53 -25.62
CA ARG A 736 -10.27 25.58 -24.67
C ARG A 736 -9.83 25.24 -23.26
N ASP A 737 -9.09 24.16 -23.08
CA ASP A 737 -8.60 23.78 -21.74
C ASP A 737 -7.67 24.86 -21.18
N LEU A 738 -6.65 25.28 -21.94
CA LEU A 738 -5.70 26.30 -21.50
C LEU A 738 -6.38 27.64 -21.17
N ILE A 739 -7.30 28.13 -22.01
CA ILE A 739 -8.10 29.33 -21.73
C ILE A 739 -8.89 29.13 -20.44
N ALA A 740 -9.54 27.99 -20.26
CA ALA A 740 -10.28 27.66 -19.05
C ALA A 740 -9.40 27.54 -17.78
N GLN A 741 -8.07 27.48 -17.92
CA GLN A 741 -7.09 27.57 -16.83
C GLN A 741 -6.56 29.00 -16.63
N GLY A 742 -6.97 29.97 -17.47
CA GLY A 742 -6.41 31.31 -17.50
C GLY A 742 -5.01 31.36 -18.12
N VAL A 743 -4.70 30.42 -19.01
CA VAL A 743 -3.42 30.32 -19.70
C VAL A 743 -3.64 30.58 -21.19
N GLU A 744 -3.04 31.65 -21.68
CA GLU A 744 -3.04 31.99 -23.10
C GLU A 744 -1.61 32.31 -23.61
N PRO A 745 -1.35 32.05 -24.89
CA PRO A 745 -0.11 32.40 -25.55
C PRO A 745 -0.07 33.89 -25.88
N ARG A 746 1.13 34.43 -26.13
CA ARG A 746 1.32 35.87 -26.40
C ARG A 746 0.54 36.34 -27.62
N GLU A 747 0.40 35.48 -28.60
CA GLU A 747 -0.33 35.67 -29.85
C GLU A 747 -1.82 35.95 -29.61
N GLN A 748 -2.39 35.45 -28.51
CA GLN A 748 -3.79 35.67 -28.16
C GLN A 748 -4.03 37.02 -27.48
N HIS A 749 -2.99 37.70 -26.99
CA HIS A 749 -3.13 38.98 -26.31
C HIS A 749 -3.71 40.06 -27.23
N GLU A 750 -4.58 40.90 -26.67
CA GLU A 750 -5.30 41.97 -27.37
C GLU A 750 -6.29 41.48 -28.44
N GLN A 751 -6.44 40.16 -28.62
CA GLN A 751 -7.38 39.56 -29.55
C GLN A 751 -8.58 38.99 -28.80
N PHE A 752 -9.78 39.40 -29.19
CA PHE A 752 -11.01 38.77 -28.69
C PHE A 752 -11.40 37.53 -29.50
N ASP A 753 -10.99 37.45 -30.77
CA ASP A 753 -11.15 36.23 -31.57
C ASP A 753 -9.99 35.26 -31.26
N TRP A 754 -10.28 33.97 -31.25
CA TRP A 754 -9.26 32.94 -31.03
C TRP A 754 -8.23 32.94 -32.18
N VAL A 755 -6.95 32.96 -31.81
CA VAL A 755 -5.82 32.90 -32.74
C VAL A 755 -5.32 31.45 -32.84
N PRO A 756 -5.66 30.72 -33.92
CA PRO A 756 -5.19 29.35 -34.13
C PRO A 756 -3.68 29.30 -34.36
N GLY A 757 -3.06 28.16 -34.05
CA GLY A 757 -1.64 27.91 -34.25
C GLY A 757 -1.03 26.96 -33.22
N THR A 758 0.22 26.56 -33.50
CA THR A 758 0.97 25.58 -32.69
C THR A 758 1.46 26.12 -31.35
N HIS A 759 1.22 27.40 -31.03
CA HIS A 759 1.58 28.04 -29.76
C HIS A 759 0.72 27.59 -28.57
N TRP A 760 -0.43 26.96 -28.81
CA TRP A 760 -1.27 26.36 -27.76
C TRP A 760 -0.70 25.04 -27.29
N LYS A 761 0.20 25.08 -26.30
CA LYS A 761 0.87 23.89 -25.74
C LYS A 761 0.76 23.87 -24.22
N TYR A 762 0.61 22.66 -23.68
CA TYR A 762 0.75 22.44 -22.25
C TYR A 762 2.18 22.71 -21.79
N GLN A 763 2.33 23.16 -20.54
CA GLN A 763 3.63 23.38 -19.94
C GLN A 763 4.42 22.07 -19.86
N GLN A 764 5.66 22.09 -20.33
CA GLN A 764 6.59 20.96 -20.26
C GLN A 764 7.21 20.84 -18.85
N ARG A 765 7.63 19.61 -18.48
CA ARG A 765 8.21 19.27 -17.17
C ARG A 765 9.64 18.72 -17.31
N HIS A 766 10.52 19.17 -16.42
CA HIS A 766 11.97 18.88 -16.41
C HIS A 766 12.48 18.43 -15.04
N GLU A 767 11.58 18.15 -14.10
CA GLU A 767 11.98 17.77 -12.75
C GLU A 767 12.62 16.38 -12.76
N PRO A 768 13.53 16.09 -11.81
CA PRO A 768 14.17 14.78 -11.75
C PRO A 768 13.18 13.64 -11.45
N ILE A 769 12.02 13.96 -10.86
CA ILE A 769 10.85 13.12 -10.68
C ILE A 769 9.59 13.88 -11.10
N VAL A 770 8.69 13.22 -11.84
CA VAL A 770 7.36 13.70 -12.16
C VAL A 770 6.32 12.68 -11.72
N PHE A 771 5.32 13.11 -10.95
CA PHE A 771 4.17 12.29 -10.60
C PHE A 771 3.10 12.38 -11.70
N LEU A 772 2.71 11.25 -12.27
CA LEU A 772 1.65 11.14 -13.27
C LEU A 772 0.35 10.70 -12.60
N LEU A 773 -0.61 11.63 -12.53
CA LEU A 773 -1.91 11.46 -11.90
C LEU A 773 -3.01 11.43 -12.96
N LYS A 774 -3.46 10.23 -13.35
CA LYS A 774 -4.55 10.06 -14.33
C LYS A 774 -5.83 9.60 -13.63
N GLY A 775 -6.94 10.25 -13.94
CA GLY A 775 -8.25 9.93 -13.36
C GLY A 775 -9.41 10.34 -14.25
N LYS A 776 -10.61 9.93 -13.85
CA LYS A 776 -11.89 10.34 -14.46
C LYS A 776 -12.95 10.22 -13.38
N LEU A 777 -13.71 11.29 -13.17
CA LEU A 777 -14.73 11.43 -12.13
C LEU A 777 -14.17 11.05 -10.75
N THR A 778 -12.93 11.45 -10.47
CA THR A 778 -12.30 11.17 -9.18
C THR A 778 -12.90 12.08 -8.11
N GLU A 779 -13.45 11.49 -7.06
CA GLU A 779 -14.00 12.24 -5.92
C GLU A 779 -13.00 13.28 -5.40
N HIS A 780 -13.45 14.52 -5.19
CA HIS A 780 -12.56 15.63 -4.81
C HIS A 780 -11.84 15.40 -3.49
N THR A 781 -12.45 14.64 -2.57
CA THR A 781 -11.83 14.23 -1.30
C THR A 781 -10.63 13.32 -1.52
N LEU A 782 -10.73 12.38 -2.46
CA LEU A 782 -9.66 11.44 -2.79
C LEU A 782 -8.54 12.15 -3.56
N LEU A 783 -8.89 13.00 -4.54
CA LEU A 783 -7.91 13.82 -5.24
C LEU A 783 -7.16 14.75 -4.26
N LYS A 784 -7.87 15.40 -3.34
CA LYS A 784 -7.23 16.22 -2.30
C LYS A 784 -6.27 15.41 -1.45
N ARG A 785 -6.66 14.22 -0.98
CA ARG A 785 -5.78 13.32 -0.22
C ARG A 785 -4.53 12.93 -1.01
N CYS A 786 -4.68 12.63 -2.30
CA CYS A 786 -3.58 12.36 -3.22
C CYS A 786 -2.61 13.56 -3.26
N LEU A 787 -3.12 14.76 -3.52
CA LEU A 787 -2.33 16.00 -3.58
C LEU A 787 -1.68 16.36 -2.23
N ASP A 788 -2.38 16.18 -1.10
CA ASP A 788 -1.83 16.43 0.24
C ASP A 788 -0.68 15.48 0.57
N SER A 789 -0.73 14.23 0.10
CA SER A 789 0.39 13.31 0.25
C SER A 789 1.65 13.76 -0.49
N LEU A 790 1.48 14.47 -1.62
CA LEU A 790 2.57 15.12 -2.35
C LEU A 790 3.07 16.39 -1.63
N ARG A 791 2.16 17.22 -1.09
CA ARG A 791 2.53 18.39 -0.27
C ARG A 791 3.33 17.99 0.98
N SER A 792 3.02 16.84 1.56
CA SER A 792 3.69 16.35 2.76
C SER A 792 5.11 15.82 2.53
N GLN A 793 5.55 15.69 1.27
CA GLN A 793 6.91 15.21 0.98
C GLN A 793 7.95 16.20 1.49
N THR A 794 8.94 15.69 2.24
CA THR A 794 10.06 16.46 2.77
C THR A 794 10.95 17.04 1.67
N ASN A 795 11.09 16.32 0.56
CA ASN A 795 11.73 16.80 -0.65
C ASN A 795 10.69 17.21 -1.69
N GLN A 796 10.70 18.51 -2.00
CA GLN A 796 9.75 19.16 -2.91
C GLN A 796 10.27 19.27 -4.36
N ASN A 797 11.39 18.61 -4.70
CA ASN A 797 11.99 18.62 -6.04
C ASN A 797 11.32 17.61 -6.99
N PHE A 798 10.03 17.81 -7.26
CA PHE A 798 9.23 17.01 -8.18
C PHE A 798 8.25 17.89 -8.98
N GLY A 799 7.82 17.38 -10.13
CA GLY A 799 6.73 17.91 -10.93
C GLY A 799 5.48 17.03 -10.86
N VAL A 800 4.35 17.54 -11.33
CA VAL A 800 3.07 16.83 -11.40
C VAL A 800 2.48 16.98 -12.80
N ILE A 801 1.98 15.89 -13.37
CA ILE A 801 1.13 15.90 -14.56
C ILE A 801 -0.23 15.35 -14.11
N LEU A 802 -1.22 16.23 -14.01
CA LEU A 802 -2.57 15.89 -13.57
C LEU A 802 -3.49 15.84 -14.80
N ILE A 803 -4.03 14.66 -15.11
CA ILE A 803 -4.87 14.42 -16.28
C ILE A 803 -6.28 14.02 -15.86
N ASP A 804 -7.25 14.87 -16.19
CA ASP A 804 -8.68 14.58 -16.13
C ASP A 804 -9.16 14.06 -17.50
N ASP A 805 -9.49 12.77 -17.56
CA ASP A 805 -9.83 12.06 -18.80
C ASP A 805 -11.34 12.11 -19.09
N ALA A 806 -11.85 13.33 -19.27
CA ALA A 806 -13.23 13.69 -19.57
C ALA A 806 -14.22 13.49 -18.41
N SER A 807 -13.96 14.13 -17.28
CA SER A 807 -14.94 14.28 -16.19
C SER A 807 -15.94 15.43 -16.43
N GLY A 808 -15.58 16.38 -17.29
CA GLY A 808 -16.41 17.52 -17.65
C GLY A 808 -16.26 18.73 -16.72
N ALA A 809 -16.62 19.92 -17.23
CA ALA A 809 -16.40 21.20 -16.56
C ALA A 809 -17.10 21.33 -15.20
N VAL A 810 -18.25 20.67 -15.02
CA VAL A 810 -18.98 20.64 -13.72
C VAL A 810 -18.13 19.99 -12.62
N HIS A 811 -17.33 18.99 -12.98
CA HIS A 811 -16.50 18.26 -12.03
C HIS A 811 -15.13 18.91 -11.81
N ASN A 812 -14.46 19.34 -12.89
CA ASN A 812 -13.04 19.68 -12.86
C ASN A 812 -12.71 21.20 -12.83
N TRP A 813 -13.73 22.08 -12.79
CA TRP A 813 -13.50 23.53 -12.76
C TRP A 813 -12.67 23.98 -11.55
N CYS A 814 -12.82 23.32 -10.40
CA CYS A 814 -12.18 23.69 -9.15
C CYS A 814 -10.74 23.16 -9.00
N TYR A 815 -10.24 22.37 -9.95
CA TYR A 815 -8.90 21.77 -9.85
C TYR A 815 -7.77 22.78 -9.63
N PRO A 816 -7.74 23.96 -10.30
CA PRO A 816 -6.74 24.99 -10.00
C PRO A 816 -6.71 25.40 -8.51
N MET A 817 -7.88 25.45 -7.86
CA MET A 817 -7.99 25.77 -6.43
C MET A 817 -7.58 24.59 -5.54
N LEU A 818 -7.85 23.35 -5.95
CA LEU A 818 -7.39 22.15 -5.24
C LEU A 818 -5.87 21.96 -5.33
N LEU A 819 -5.23 22.44 -6.41
CA LEU A 819 -3.79 22.39 -6.61
C LEU A 819 -3.03 23.36 -5.70
N ASP A 820 -3.56 24.58 -5.50
CA ASP A 820 -2.99 25.57 -4.57
C ASP A 820 -1.47 25.74 -4.78
N GLU A 821 -0.64 25.52 -3.75
CA GLU A 821 0.84 25.60 -3.84
C GLU A 821 1.46 24.68 -4.91
N LEU A 822 0.79 23.58 -5.27
CA LEU A 822 1.24 22.65 -6.32
C LEU A 822 0.97 23.17 -7.73
N GLN A 823 0.19 24.24 -7.91
CA GLN A 823 -0.19 24.74 -9.24
C GLN A 823 1.03 25.07 -10.10
N SER A 824 2.03 25.76 -9.53
CA SER A 824 3.30 26.07 -10.22
C SER A 824 4.08 24.82 -10.66
N LYS A 825 3.83 23.69 -10.00
CA LYS A 825 4.47 22.41 -10.26
C LYS A 825 3.62 21.46 -11.08
N THR A 826 2.44 21.89 -11.53
CA THR A 826 1.49 21.01 -12.20
C THR A 826 1.26 21.42 -13.64
N THR A 827 1.38 20.46 -14.55
CA THR A 827 0.74 20.54 -15.86
C THR A 827 -0.64 19.89 -15.74
N LEU A 828 -1.70 20.71 -15.78
CA LEU A 828 -3.08 20.24 -15.74
C LEU A 828 -3.61 20.06 -17.17
N ILE A 829 -4.18 18.89 -17.43
CA ILE A 829 -4.79 18.53 -18.71
C ILE A 829 -6.21 18.06 -18.44
N ARG A 830 -7.20 18.66 -19.11
CA ARG A 830 -8.60 18.29 -19.01
C ARG A 830 -9.15 17.99 -20.40
N HIS A 831 -9.35 16.71 -20.68
CA HIS A 831 -9.94 16.30 -21.94
C HIS A 831 -11.44 16.51 -21.94
N CYS A 832 -11.99 16.88 -23.10
CA CYS A 832 -13.44 16.90 -23.33
C CYS A 832 -13.99 15.52 -23.73
N VAL A 833 -13.14 14.66 -24.29
CA VAL A 833 -13.48 13.30 -24.74
C VAL A 833 -12.51 12.31 -24.10
N ASN A 834 -13.05 11.18 -23.65
CA ASN A 834 -12.24 10.12 -23.03
C ASN A 834 -11.23 9.56 -24.03
N GLN A 835 -9.94 9.67 -23.71
CA GLN A 835 -8.83 9.14 -24.51
C GLN A 835 -8.38 7.76 -24.01
N GLY A 836 -8.65 7.41 -22.75
CA GLY A 836 -8.19 6.18 -22.14
C GLY A 836 -6.77 6.27 -21.57
N ARG A 837 -6.30 5.21 -20.90
CA ARG A 837 -5.07 5.30 -20.08
C ARG A 837 -3.80 5.41 -20.92
N MET A 838 -3.64 4.59 -21.97
CA MET A 838 -2.40 4.58 -22.76
C MET A 838 -2.15 5.88 -23.54
N PRO A 839 -3.13 6.45 -24.27
CA PRO A 839 -2.93 7.75 -24.93
C PRO A 839 -2.54 8.87 -23.95
N ASN A 840 -3.15 8.90 -22.77
CA ASN A 840 -2.79 9.86 -21.72
C ASN A 840 -1.37 9.64 -21.17
N PHE A 841 -0.92 8.39 -21.06
CA PHE A 841 0.46 8.08 -20.67
C PHE A 841 1.46 8.52 -21.74
N LEU A 842 1.16 8.28 -23.02
CA LEU A 842 2.01 8.74 -24.14
C LEU A 842 2.10 10.27 -24.16
N LEU A 843 0.99 10.99 -24.02
CA LEU A 843 0.97 12.45 -23.91
C LEU A 843 1.82 12.95 -22.73
N ALA A 844 1.63 12.37 -21.54
CA ALA A 844 2.37 12.77 -20.35
C ALA A 844 3.88 12.51 -20.45
N ILE A 845 4.26 11.33 -20.93
CA ILE A 845 5.64 10.84 -20.86
C ILE A 845 6.46 11.28 -22.08
N ASN A 846 5.88 11.23 -23.28
CA ASN A 846 6.62 11.54 -24.51
C ASN A 846 6.60 13.04 -24.83
N GLU A 847 5.48 13.73 -24.60
CA GLU A 847 5.30 15.11 -25.05
C GLU A 847 5.50 16.16 -23.94
N ILE A 848 5.14 15.84 -22.69
CA ILE A 848 5.18 16.81 -21.58
C ILE A 848 6.45 16.65 -20.74
N CYS A 849 6.76 15.43 -20.29
CA CYS A 849 8.03 15.13 -19.65
C CYS A 849 9.16 15.19 -20.67
N GLN A 850 10.17 16.06 -20.49
CA GLN A 850 11.20 16.27 -21.51
C GLN A 850 12.44 15.42 -21.28
N ASP A 851 12.95 15.36 -20.05
CA ASP A 851 14.26 14.80 -19.79
C ASP A 851 14.22 13.26 -19.76
N PRO A 852 15.01 12.55 -20.59
CA PRO A 852 14.96 11.07 -20.65
C PRO A 852 15.28 10.39 -19.32
N ASN A 853 16.09 11.05 -18.47
CA ASN A 853 16.45 10.53 -17.16
C ASN A 853 15.41 10.83 -16.09
N THR A 854 14.35 11.61 -16.33
CA THR A 854 13.32 11.89 -15.31
C THR A 854 12.65 10.58 -14.88
N LEU A 855 12.47 10.39 -13.58
CA LEU A 855 11.62 9.31 -13.08
C LEU A 855 10.15 9.73 -13.20
N VAL A 856 9.34 8.88 -13.80
CA VAL A 856 7.89 8.99 -13.83
C VAL A 856 7.33 8.08 -12.74
N ALA A 857 6.67 8.66 -11.74
CA ALA A 857 6.01 7.93 -10.67
C ALA A 857 4.49 7.92 -10.91
N VAL A 858 3.90 6.73 -11.09
CA VAL A 858 2.46 6.60 -11.33
C VAL A 858 1.72 6.57 -10.00
N LEU A 859 0.96 7.62 -9.72
CA LEU A 859 0.12 7.76 -8.53
C LEU A 859 -1.33 7.97 -8.99
N ASP A 860 -2.18 6.98 -8.76
CA ASP A 860 -3.58 7.08 -9.16
C ASP A 860 -4.28 8.17 -8.32
N GLN A 861 -5.20 8.94 -8.93
CA GLN A 861 -5.79 10.12 -8.30
C GLN A 861 -6.62 9.82 -7.04
N ASP A 862 -7.07 8.57 -6.90
CA ASP A 862 -7.80 8.06 -5.75
C ASP A 862 -6.91 7.39 -4.69
N ASP A 863 -5.60 7.30 -4.91
CA ASP A 863 -4.61 6.73 -4.00
C ASP A 863 -3.73 7.82 -3.37
N CYS A 864 -2.85 7.46 -2.43
CA CYS A 864 -1.92 8.43 -1.82
C CYS A 864 -0.62 7.79 -1.34
N LEU A 865 0.42 8.61 -1.17
CA LEU A 865 1.68 8.20 -0.55
C LEU A 865 1.53 8.09 0.98
N MET A 866 2.11 7.04 1.56
CA MET A 866 2.00 6.74 3.00
C MET A 866 3.11 7.38 3.84
N GLN A 867 4.26 7.65 3.24
CA GLN A 867 5.45 8.21 3.90
C GLN A 867 5.83 9.56 3.29
N THR A 868 6.55 10.39 4.05
CA THR A 868 6.95 11.76 3.64
C THR A 868 8.35 11.83 3.01
N CYS A 869 9.07 10.71 2.90
CA CYS A 869 10.43 10.61 2.36
C CYS A 869 10.49 9.81 1.04
N ILE A 870 9.36 9.60 0.37
CA ILE A 870 9.30 8.79 -0.86
C ILE A 870 10.15 9.40 -1.96
N VAL A 871 10.08 10.73 -2.14
CA VAL A 871 10.87 11.43 -3.17
C VAL A 871 12.38 11.22 -2.95
N ASP A 872 12.86 11.32 -1.71
CA ASP A 872 14.27 11.07 -1.37
C ASP A 872 14.68 9.63 -1.64
N ALA A 873 13.86 8.66 -1.24
CA ALA A 873 14.14 7.24 -1.47
C ALA A 873 14.24 6.91 -2.98
N LEU A 874 13.34 7.47 -3.80
CA LEU A 874 13.35 7.29 -5.25
C LEU A 874 14.59 7.92 -5.90
N LEU A 875 14.94 9.15 -5.51
CA LEU A 875 16.13 9.83 -6.00
C LEU A 875 17.42 9.11 -5.60
N ALA A 876 17.50 8.58 -4.37
CA ALA A 876 18.65 7.79 -3.91
C ALA A 876 18.82 6.51 -4.72
N ALA A 877 17.74 5.77 -4.99
CA ALA A 877 17.82 4.58 -5.84
C ALA A 877 18.20 4.92 -7.30
N LYS A 878 17.70 6.02 -7.84
CA LYS A 878 18.11 6.54 -9.15
C LYS A 878 19.61 6.85 -9.20
N GLN A 879 20.14 7.51 -8.17
CA GLN A 879 21.58 7.79 -8.06
C GLN A 879 22.43 6.50 -8.01
N GLN A 880 21.85 5.41 -7.47
CA GLN A 880 22.46 4.08 -7.52
C GLN A 880 22.23 3.36 -8.86
N GLY A 881 21.69 4.03 -9.87
CA GLY A 881 21.50 3.52 -11.23
C GLY A 881 20.20 2.78 -11.49
N ALA A 882 19.22 2.84 -10.58
CA ALA A 882 17.92 2.20 -10.81
C ALA A 882 17.12 2.96 -11.89
N ASP A 883 16.62 2.21 -12.88
CA ASP A 883 15.77 2.73 -13.96
C ASP A 883 14.32 2.21 -13.90
N LEU A 884 14.08 1.16 -13.08
CA LEU A 884 12.78 0.67 -12.66
C LEU A 884 12.76 0.47 -11.13
N ILE A 885 11.83 1.13 -10.44
CA ILE A 885 11.70 1.09 -8.99
C ILE A 885 10.26 0.75 -8.62
N GLN A 886 10.08 -0.20 -7.71
CA GLN A 886 8.80 -0.46 -7.06
C GLN A 886 8.92 -0.37 -5.55
N MET A 887 7.86 0.09 -4.89
CA MET A 887 7.78 0.19 -3.42
C MET A 887 6.51 -0.50 -2.90
N PRO A 888 6.48 -1.03 -1.67
CA PRO A 888 5.33 -1.79 -1.16
C PRO A 888 4.04 -0.98 -1.09
N MET A 889 2.94 -1.52 -1.64
CA MET A 889 1.59 -1.00 -1.41
C MET A 889 0.88 -1.69 -0.24
N PHE A 890 0.08 -0.92 0.49
CA PHE A 890 -0.91 -1.41 1.44
C PHE A 890 -2.31 -1.38 0.82
N ARG A 891 -3.07 -2.46 1.02
CA ARG A 891 -4.46 -2.59 0.56
C ARG A 891 -5.37 -2.82 1.75
N PRO A 892 -6.22 -1.85 2.13
CA PRO A 892 -7.12 -2.01 3.27
C PRO A 892 -8.09 -3.18 3.14
N ASN A 893 -8.49 -3.53 1.90
CA ASN A 893 -9.34 -4.69 1.63
C ASN A 893 -8.60 -6.04 1.62
N LYS A 894 -7.26 -6.03 1.66
CA LYS A 894 -6.38 -7.21 1.69
C LYS A 894 -5.12 -6.92 2.52
N PRO A 895 -5.26 -6.60 3.81
CA PRO A 895 -4.19 -5.97 4.60
C PRO A 895 -2.99 -6.90 4.86
N LEU A 896 -3.17 -8.22 4.75
CA LEU A 896 -2.12 -9.21 4.97
C LEU A 896 -1.32 -9.56 3.70
N ASN A 897 -1.80 -9.16 2.53
CA ASN A 897 -1.17 -9.49 1.25
C ASN A 897 0.04 -8.60 0.99
N LEU A 898 1.14 -9.20 0.53
CA LEU A 898 2.34 -8.50 0.08
C LEU A 898 2.53 -8.72 -1.42
N TYR A 899 3.04 -7.69 -2.10
CA TYR A 899 3.11 -7.61 -3.55
C TYR A 899 4.56 -7.43 -4.01
N ARG A 900 5.46 -8.28 -3.49
CA ARG A 900 6.86 -8.25 -3.87
C ARG A 900 7.02 -8.71 -5.33
N PRO A 901 7.64 -7.91 -6.20
CA PRO A 901 7.89 -8.27 -7.58
C PRO A 901 9.04 -9.28 -7.70
N ASP A 902 8.93 -10.15 -8.69
CA ASP A 902 10.04 -10.96 -9.21
C ASP A 902 10.32 -10.53 -10.65
N TYR A 903 11.50 -9.96 -10.86
CA TYR A 903 11.95 -9.39 -12.12
C TYR A 903 12.59 -10.41 -13.06
N THR A 904 12.89 -11.63 -12.60
CA THR A 904 13.68 -12.59 -13.37
C THR A 904 12.90 -13.16 -14.56
N HIS A 905 11.69 -13.67 -14.30
CA HIS A 905 10.83 -14.26 -15.33
C HIS A 905 9.36 -13.84 -15.12
N PRO A 906 9.05 -12.54 -15.21
CA PRO A 906 7.74 -12.05 -14.80
C PRO A 906 6.59 -12.69 -15.58
N ARG A 907 6.82 -13.14 -16.83
CA ARG A 907 5.82 -13.86 -17.63
C ARG A 907 5.43 -15.23 -17.08
N LEU A 908 6.41 -16.00 -16.57
CA LEU A 908 6.18 -17.38 -16.14
C LEU A 908 5.34 -17.47 -14.85
N ALA A 909 5.35 -16.41 -14.04
CA ALA A 909 4.56 -16.30 -12.82
C ALA A 909 3.38 -15.33 -12.96
N GLY A 910 2.75 -15.26 -14.14
CA GLY A 910 1.52 -14.49 -14.35
C GLY A 910 1.67 -13.00 -14.11
N GLY A 911 2.83 -12.43 -14.48
CA GLY A 911 3.21 -11.04 -14.23
C GLY A 911 3.92 -10.81 -12.90
N ALA A 912 4.14 -11.83 -12.06
CA ALA A 912 5.06 -11.84 -10.92
C ALA A 912 5.06 -10.58 -10.03
N ASN A 913 3.90 -9.97 -9.81
CA ASN A 913 3.70 -8.69 -9.12
C ASN A 913 4.46 -7.47 -9.69
N VAL A 914 5.05 -7.51 -10.90
CA VAL A 914 5.69 -6.30 -11.48
C VAL A 914 4.69 -5.19 -11.79
N TRP A 915 3.40 -5.51 -11.84
CA TRP A 915 2.29 -4.57 -11.99
C TRP A 915 1.93 -3.82 -10.69
N SER A 916 2.49 -4.18 -9.53
CA SER A 916 2.11 -3.62 -8.24
C SER A 916 2.56 -2.16 -8.06
N HIS A 917 1.75 -1.37 -7.36
CA HIS A 917 2.07 0.01 -6.95
C HIS A 917 3.03 0.01 -5.76
N LEU A 918 3.82 1.06 -5.50
CA LEU A 918 4.06 2.25 -6.35
C LEU A 918 4.97 1.89 -7.54
N ARG A 919 4.66 2.40 -8.73
CA ARG A 919 5.40 2.12 -9.97
C ARG A 919 6.19 3.36 -10.38
N VAL A 920 7.50 3.21 -10.51
CA VAL A 920 8.39 4.31 -10.89
C VAL A 920 9.40 3.82 -11.91
N PHE A 921 9.57 4.56 -12.98
CA PHE A 921 10.49 4.20 -14.07
C PHE A 921 11.06 5.46 -14.72
N THR A 922 12.22 5.35 -15.35
CA THR A 922 12.74 6.47 -16.15
C THR A 922 11.91 6.65 -17.42
N LYS A 923 11.76 7.90 -17.88
CA LYS A 923 11.17 8.20 -19.19
C LYS A 923 11.85 7.38 -20.30
N ALA A 924 13.17 7.33 -20.32
CA ALA A 924 13.95 6.57 -21.30
C ALA A 924 13.65 5.06 -21.29
N LEU A 925 13.30 4.46 -20.15
CA LEU A 925 12.88 3.06 -20.09
C LEU A 925 11.50 2.86 -20.73
N PHE A 926 10.56 3.77 -20.48
CA PHE A 926 9.24 3.73 -21.09
C PHE A 926 9.32 3.87 -22.62
N GLU A 927 10.14 4.81 -23.12
CA GLU A 927 10.33 5.06 -24.55
C GLU A 927 11.00 3.91 -25.32
N GLN A 928 11.66 2.98 -24.62
CA GLN A 928 12.20 1.76 -25.24
C GLN A 928 11.12 0.73 -25.59
N VAL A 929 9.93 0.82 -24.98
CA VAL A 929 8.81 -0.06 -25.30
C VAL A 929 8.17 0.42 -26.61
N PRO A 930 8.08 -0.43 -27.65
CA PRO A 930 7.41 -0.04 -28.90
C PRO A 930 5.95 0.35 -28.66
N GLU A 931 5.48 1.44 -29.26
CA GLU A 931 4.11 1.93 -29.05
C GLU A 931 3.05 0.85 -29.34
N ASP A 932 3.24 0.08 -30.42
CA ASP A 932 2.35 -1.02 -30.80
C ASP A 932 2.30 -2.15 -29.78
N TYR A 933 3.27 -2.23 -28.86
CA TYR A 933 3.24 -3.18 -27.75
C TYR A 933 2.05 -2.91 -26.82
N PHE A 934 1.67 -1.63 -26.67
CA PHE A 934 0.54 -1.18 -25.84
C PHE A 934 -0.84 -1.37 -26.51
N LYS A 935 -0.87 -1.79 -27.78
CA LYS A 935 -2.09 -2.11 -28.53
C LYS A 935 -2.43 -3.61 -28.44
N ARG A 936 -3.67 -3.96 -28.74
CA ARG A 936 -4.16 -5.35 -28.85
C ARG A 936 -3.37 -6.13 -29.91
N ALA A 937 -3.39 -7.47 -29.88
CA ALA A 937 -2.58 -8.29 -30.79
C ALA A 937 -2.91 -8.09 -32.29
N ASP A 938 -4.12 -7.64 -32.60
CA ASP A 938 -4.60 -7.29 -33.94
C ASP A 938 -4.32 -5.83 -34.33
N HIS A 939 -3.63 -5.07 -33.46
CA HIS A 939 -3.31 -3.64 -33.63
C HIS A 939 -4.53 -2.72 -33.78
N SER A 940 -5.75 -3.20 -33.46
CA SER A 940 -6.98 -2.43 -33.69
C SER A 940 -7.20 -1.34 -32.65
N ASP A 941 -6.91 -1.63 -31.39
CA ASP A 941 -7.21 -0.77 -30.24
C ASP A 941 -6.11 -0.80 -29.16
N TRP A 942 -6.20 0.11 -28.18
CA TRP A 942 -5.39 0.09 -26.96
C TRP A 942 -5.87 -0.97 -25.97
N PHE A 943 -4.99 -1.46 -25.10
CA PHE A 943 -5.44 -2.12 -23.87
C PHE A 943 -6.16 -1.10 -22.97
N ASN A 944 -7.46 -1.30 -22.76
CA ASN A 944 -8.32 -0.39 -21.99
C ASN A 944 -8.46 -0.77 -20.50
N ILE A 945 -8.14 -2.03 -20.15
CA ILE A 945 -8.02 -2.55 -18.79
C ILE A 945 -6.67 -3.27 -18.66
N VAL A 946 -6.25 -3.62 -17.43
CA VAL A 946 -4.96 -4.28 -17.10
C VAL A 946 -3.71 -3.53 -17.56
N THR A 947 -3.83 -2.22 -17.77
CA THR A 947 -2.78 -1.29 -18.24
C THR A 947 -1.52 -1.31 -17.37
N ASP A 948 -1.65 -1.68 -16.10
CA ASP A 948 -0.53 -1.78 -15.18
C ASP A 948 0.41 -2.93 -15.56
N TYR A 949 -0.14 -4.04 -16.05
CA TYR A 949 0.65 -5.11 -16.64
C TYR A 949 1.25 -4.68 -17.97
N VAL A 950 0.44 -4.03 -18.82
CA VAL A 950 0.82 -3.62 -20.18
C VAL A 950 2.04 -2.70 -20.18
N THR A 951 2.15 -1.82 -19.18
CA THR A 951 3.29 -0.93 -19.00
C THR A 951 4.45 -1.63 -18.30
N MET A 952 4.20 -2.26 -17.14
CA MET A 952 5.28 -2.74 -16.28
C MET A 952 5.95 -4.01 -16.76
N LEU A 953 5.21 -4.92 -17.41
CA LEU A 953 5.77 -6.20 -17.88
C LEU A 953 6.92 -6.00 -18.89
N PRO A 954 6.73 -5.28 -20.02
CA PRO A 954 7.84 -5.04 -20.95
C PRO A 954 8.95 -4.17 -20.35
N MET A 955 8.63 -3.21 -19.48
CA MET A 955 9.65 -2.40 -18.81
C MET A 955 10.51 -3.22 -17.84
N ALA A 956 9.92 -4.18 -17.12
CA ALA A 956 10.68 -5.09 -16.26
C ALA A 956 11.63 -5.99 -17.05
N GLU A 957 11.30 -6.31 -18.30
CA GLU A 957 12.17 -7.06 -19.22
C GLU A 957 13.30 -6.20 -19.82
N LEU A 958 13.08 -4.90 -19.96
CA LEU A 958 14.04 -3.97 -20.56
C LEU A 958 14.93 -3.24 -19.54
N ALA A 959 14.50 -3.20 -18.27
CA ALA A 959 15.18 -2.45 -17.22
C ALA A 959 16.61 -2.96 -17.00
N LYS A 960 17.58 -2.04 -16.96
CA LYS A 960 18.98 -2.36 -16.66
C LYS A 960 19.18 -2.66 -15.19
N LYS A 961 18.43 -2.00 -14.32
CA LYS A 961 18.48 -2.19 -12.87
C LYS A 961 17.12 -1.96 -12.23
N SER A 962 16.40 -3.07 -12.05
CA SER A 962 15.15 -3.14 -11.29
C SER A 962 15.42 -3.19 -9.79
N VAL A 963 14.72 -2.38 -8.99
CA VAL A 963 14.85 -2.36 -7.53
C VAL A 963 13.48 -2.38 -6.85
N TYR A 964 13.32 -3.29 -5.89
CA TYR A 964 12.20 -3.25 -4.94
C TYR A 964 12.68 -2.59 -3.63
N LEU A 965 12.27 -1.35 -3.39
CA LEU A 965 12.63 -0.58 -2.19
C LEU A 965 11.59 -0.81 -1.09
N ASP A 966 11.88 -1.71 -0.17
CA ASP A 966 11.02 -1.99 0.99
C ASP A 966 11.57 -1.33 2.26
N SER A 967 11.04 -0.15 2.58
CA SER A 967 11.27 0.58 3.84
C SER A 967 9.97 0.69 4.65
N GLY A 968 9.09 -0.31 4.54
CA GLY A 968 7.69 -0.21 4.97
C GLY A 968 6.75 0.20 3.83
N TYR A 969 5.46 0.32 4.11
CA TYR A 969 4.46 0.64 3.08
C TYR A 969 4.62 2.08 2.58
N ALA A 970 4.71 2.23 1.26
CA ALA A 970 4.89 3.51 0.58
C ALA A 970 3.61 4.04 -0.05
N TYR A 971 2.67 3.15 -0.38
CA TYR A 971 1.53 3.46 -1.25
C TYR A 971 0.22 2.92 -0.69
N TRP A 972 -0.77 3.79 -0.51
CA TRP A 972 -2.10 3.40 -0.07
C TRP A 972 -3.01 3.16 -1.27
N HIS A 973 -3.38 1.90 -1.51
CA HIS A 973 -4.18 1.50 -2.68
C HIS A 973 -5.64 1.23 -2.30
N LEU A 974 -6.54 2.13 -2.69
CA LEU A 974 -7.97 2.08 -2.43
C LEU A 974 -8.72 1.45 -3.60
N ARG A 975 -8.73 0.12 -3.69
CA ARG A 975 -9.48 -0.57 -4.75
C ARG A 975 -10.95 -0.78 -4.39
N GLN A 976 -11.87 -0.21 -5.18
CA GLN A 976 -13.29 -0.57 -5.15
C GLN A 976 -13.50 -2.04 -5.59
N ASN A 977 -14.52 -2.71 -5.05
CA ASN A 977 -14.79 -4.11 -5.38
C ASN A 977 -15.27 -4.25 -6.83
N SER A 978 -14.51 -4.96 -7.67
CA SER A 978 -14.90 -5.26 -9.05
C SER A 978 -15.97 -6.35 -9.15
N SER A 979 -16.87 -6.23 -10.14
CA SER A 979 -17.85 -7.26 -10.49
C SER A 979 -17.18 -8.54 -11.02
N HIS A 980 -17.90 -9.65 -11.02
CA HIS A 980 -17.40 -10.94 -11.51
C HIS A 980 -17.06 -10.94 -13.01
N ASP A 981 -17.87 -10.29 -13.84
CA ASP A 981 -17.68 -10.23 -15.30
C ASP A 981 -16.40 -9.49 -15.69
N ASN A 982 -16.06 -8.41 -14.95
CA ASN A 982 -14.83 -7.66 -15.16
C ASN A 982 -13.58 -8.51 -14.96
N ARG A 983 -13.60 -9.48 -14.03
CA ARG A 983 -12.44 -10.34 -13.77
C ARG A 983 -12.16 -11.32 -14.91
N GLN A 984 -13.19 -11.90 -15.53
CA GLN A 984 -12.99 -12.82 -16.66
C GLN A 984 -12.39 -12.08 -17.86
N GLN A 985 -12.82 -10.83 -18.09
CA GLN A 985 -12.23 -9.99 -19.12
C GLN A 985 -10.78 -9.62 -18.81
N GLU A 986 -10.48 -9.23 -17.56
CA GLU A 986 -9.10 -8.97 -17.09
C GLU A 986 -8.19 -10.19 -17.34
N ASP A 987 -8.63 -11.39 -16.93
CA ASP A 987 -7.86 -12.64 -17.09
C ASP A 987 -7.55 -12.96 -18.56
N LYS A 988 -8.53 -12.73 -19.46
CA LYS A 988 -8.34 -12.90 -20.92
C LYS A 988 -7.29 -11.94 -21.47
N LEU A 989 -7.35 -10.67 -21.07
CA LEU A 989 -6.39 -9.66 -21.54
C LEU A 989 -4.98 -9.90 -21.00
N ILE A 990 -4.86 -10.31 -19.73
CA ILE A 990 -3.58 -10.69 -19.12
C ILE A 990 -2.99 -11.88 -19.88
N SER A 991 -3.78 -12.90 -20.18
CA SER A 991 -3.31 -14.08 -20.92
C SER A 991 -2.80 -13.72 -22.32
N GLU A 992 -3.47 -12.81 -23.02
CA GLU A 992 -3.02 -12.27 -24.31
C GLU A 992 -1.72 -11.46 -24.18
N LEU A 993 -1.60 -10.61 -23.17
CA LEU A 993 -0.38 -9.84 -22.94
C LEU A 993 0.82 -10.75 -22.62
N LEU A 994 0.61 -11.77 -21.79
CA LEU A 994 1.65 -12.74 -21.42
C LEU A 994 2.12 -13.55 -22.63
N SER A 995 1.26 -13.79 -23.63
CA SER A 995 1.61 -14.51 -24.85
C SER A 995 2.34 -13.65 -25.89
N LYS A 996 2.36 -12.32 -25.74
CA LYS A 996 3.19 -11.45 -26.58
C LYS A 996 4.68 -11.79 -26.44
N PRO A 997 5.49 -11.56 -27.49
CA PRO A 997 6.95 -11.73 -27.40
C PRO A 997 7.54 -10.93 -26.23
N SER A 998 8.48 -11.55 -25.52
CA SER A 998 9.30 -10.88 -24.51
C SER A 998 10.25 -9.87 -25.16
N LEU A 999 10.48 -8.74 -24.49
CA LEU A 999 11.42 -7.71 -24.95
C LEU A 999 12.84 -7.84 -24.35
N LEU A 1000 13.14 -8.94 -23.63
CA LEU A 1000 14.48 -9.22 -23.12
C LEU A 1000 15.55 -9.16 -24.23
N THR A 1001 16.68 -8.50 -23.95
CA THR A 1001 17.79 -8.34 -24.90
C THR A 1001 18.54 -9.65 -25.17
N LYS A 1002 19.07 -9.82 -26.39
CA LYS A 1002 19.76 -11.06 -26.83
C LYS A 1002 21.03 -11.41 -26.04
N GLU A 1003 21.66 -10.44 -25.37
CA GLU A 1003 22.87 -10.67 -24.55
C GLU A 1003 22.56 -11.47 -23.27
N ASP A 1004 21.34 -11.36 -22.73
CA ASP A 1004 20.92 -12.12 -21.54
C ASP A 1004 20.57 -13.58 -21.85
N ARG A 1005 20.15 -13.89 -23.08
CA ARG A 1005 19.92 -15.29 -23.52
C ARG A 1005 21.17 -16.17 -23.48
N PHE A 1006 22.37 -15.59 -23.53
CA PHE A 1006 23.63 -16.34 -23.51
C PHE A 1006 24.21 -16.51 -22.09
N ALA A 1007 23.84 -15.65 -21.13
CA ALA A 1007 24.12 -15.90 -19.71
C ALA A 1007 23.29 -17.08 -19.17
N GLU A 1008 22.14 -17.38 -19.79
CA GLU A 1008 21.21 -18.45 -19.41
C GLU A 1008 21.63 -19.88 -19.77
N GLN A 1009 22.67 -20.09 -20.60
CA GLN A 1009 23.11 -21.44 -20.98
C GLN A 1009 24.29 -21.98 -20.19
N THR A 1010 24.81 -21.24 -19.20
CA THR A 1010 25.84 -21.77 -18.31
C THR A 1010 25.20 -22.08 -16.96
N PRO A 1011 24.98 -23.36 -16.60
CA PRO A 1011 24.67 -23.69 -15.22
C PRO A 1011 25.90 -23.27 -14.40
N VAL A 1012 25.72 -22.28 -13.54
CA VAL A 1012 26.67 -22.05 -12.45
C VAL A 1012 26.62 -23.33 -11.61
N SER A 1013 27.64 -24.16 -11.80
CA SER A 1013 27.95 -25.27 -10.91
C SER A 1013 27.96 -24.74 -9.49
N SER A 1014 27.09 -25.30 -8.66
CA SER A 1014 27.15 -25.13 -7.22
C SER A 1014 28.46 -25.71 -6.69
N GLU A 1015 29.47 -24.87 -6.57
CA GLU A 1015 30.52 -24.95 -5.54
C GLU A 1015 30.21 -23.76 -4.63
N GLY A 1016 29.96 -23.86 -3.32
CA GLY A 1016 30.53 -24.73 -2.30
C GLY A 1016 31.09 -23.80 -1.23
N ASP A 1017 30.24 -23.41 -0.26
CA ASP A 1017 30.50 -23.05 1.16
C ASP A 1017 29.53 -22.00 1.73
#